data_AF-A0A1M5VLB0-F1
#
_entry.id   AF-A0A1M5VLB0-F1
#
_cell.length_a   1.000
_cell.length_b   1.000
_cell.length_c   1.000
_cell.angle_alpha   90.00
_cell.angle_beta   90.00
_cell.angle_gamma   90.00
#
_symmetry.space_group_name_H-M   'P 1'
#
loop_
_entity.id
_entity.type
_entity.pdbx_description
1 polymer ?
#
loop_
_entity_poly.entity_id
_entity_poly.type
_entity_poly.pdbx_seq_one_letter_code
_entity_poly.pdbx_strand_id
1 'polypeptide(L)'
;MPLGRTSPISGVSLAKGLLLLASTALSGTLGADAAHAACTTNFCWNAPTGIWSGGTNWTAGGPPASGNTVTINNGGTATVDSTNAQSSNATIDGNSTVVVSSGGSWTDNGNSPGFAQRGGAITIGETNTGTLTIDNGGTVNTTGNRAGSVLVGDQAGSSGMITLGNGGSGTASLINSGPVGYPGNFYVGYGGDGTVNVNANSMISGFDGMTLGVLAGSSGTVTVNAGSLTGGGNMVIGDQGSGTLTIENGGTVTGTAGLLGVQTGSNGSSVTVTGAGSSWTLSGGLEIGINANAALTIANGGAVNLGSSQQIYLGNGNGNGSGSGTLTVNGGTLSASGGEIFVGSNGSGSSSLLIENGGVVTTTGFAAIGLLGGAGTTSAGSVTVTGPGSSWNIGSGFLEIENLGTVTGLTVENGASLTSGETLIGGFIASAGNNAMVVTGSGTTWQSGAILLGSVPNAGPGSGTGTLAVTSGAHVSASGNVDIGYSPDGGSGVKDSITVDGGGSKLTTTSNVRVGYYGTGALTVSNGALVSDIEGDIGYSSTNAAAAGAIFSGATTPTNSIGSVLVTGAGSMWTNTTLIVGDNATVASFPGTGTGTSTGTLTISDGGEVSSTNAIIVGANAGATGTINVGAAVGQSPVAPGTISAPAIQFGAGGGTIVFNHSSTDYVFGTSIQGAGSVEVDSGTTVLTATNTYTGATNINGGTLNVAGAITGSSGVTVNAGGTLDGTGSVGATTINNGGTFMPGNGTPGSSMTISGSLALSSGAFYLVQINPSTSSFANVTGTATLGGATVNAVYANGSYVAKQYTILTAGSVSGTFNPAVVNTNLPSNFHTTLSYDAHDAYLNLALNFGIPGGLNGNEQNVGNALTNFFNATGGIPIVFGALTPAALTQASGEIATGSQQTTFDAMNMFMGVMTDPFIDGRGDLVPAGSSTGTSAYAAQDNPRSGAARDANAMFTKAPVMADPFAQRWSVWSAGYGGSQTTDGNAAVGSNATTSAIYGTAVGADYRLSPFTLAGFALAGGGTNFSVNGSGTGRSDLFQAGAFIRHTVGAAYFSGALAYGWQDITTDRTVTIAGVDQLRAEFNANAFSGRVEGGYRFVSPWMGGIGITPYAAGQFTTFDLPAYAEQAITGANTFALAYGAKSVTDPRSELGIRTDKSFAMPDGILTLRGGVAWTHDFNPDRSIGATFQTLPGASFVVNGAAQASDSALVTASAEKKWLNGWSAAATFEGEFSNVTNSYAGKGVVRYSF
;
A
#
# COMPACT_ATOMS: atom_id res chain seq x y z
N MET A 1 22.11 28.76 11.50
CA MET A 1 23.06 29.85 11.86
C MET A 1 24.06 30.03 10.72
N PRO A 2 24.46 31.28 10.41
CA PRO A 2 24.58 31.75 9.03
C PRO A 2 25.96 32.39 8.69
N LEU A 3 26.12 32.81 7.42
CA LEU A 3 26.79 34.04 6.90
C LEU A 3 27.50 33.74 5.56
N GLY A 4 27.27 34.43 4.43
CA GLY A 4 26.35 35.52 4.16
C GLY A 4 26.55 36.14 2.76
N ARG A 5 25.54 36.94 2.38
CA ARG A 5 25.58 38.15 1.51
C ARG A 5 25.92 37.97 0.02
N THR A 6 25.23 38.55 -0.96
CA THR A 6 24.16 39.58 -1.03
C THR A 6 23.56 39.55 -2.46
N SER A 7 22.29 39.95 -2.58
CA SER A 7 21.42 40.06 -3.78
C SER A 7 21.97 40.93 -4.93
N PRO A 8 21.31 41.01 -6.12
CA PRO A 8 20.12 41.88 -6.27
C PRO A 8 19.00 41.40 -7.22
N ILE A 9 17.90 42.15 -7.14
CA ILE A 9 16.61 42.10 -7.83
C ILE A 9 16.62 43.04 -9.06
N SER A 10 15.94 42.61 -10.14
CA SER A 10 15.17 43.34 -11.17
C SER A 10 15.57 44.75 -11.65
N GLY A 11 15.61 44.92 -12.98
CA GLY A 11 15.06 46.12 -13.63
C GLY A 11 15.82 46.72 -14.83
N VAL A 12 15.34 46.42 -16.04
CA VAL A 12 15.05 47.34 -17.16
C VAL A 12 16.10 48.39 -17.62
N SER A 13 16.50 48.23 -18.89
CA SER A 13 16.68 49.25 -19.95
C SER A 13 17.99 50.05 -20.14
N LEU A 14 18.43 50.02 -21.42
CA LEU A 14 19.15 51.05 -22.20
C LEU A 14 20.57 51.44 -21.76
N ALA A 15 21.59 50.94 -22.48
CA ALA A 15 22.53 51.77 -23.24
C ALA A 15 23.67 50.95 -23.89
N LYS A 16 24.05 51.42 -25.07
CA LYS A 16 25.13 51.05 -25.98
C LYS A 16 26.52 50.86 -25.33
N GLY A 17 27.35 50.03 -25.97
CA GLY A 17 28.70 50.48 -26.35
C GLY A 17 29.86 49.47 -26.23
N LEU A 18 30.53 49.25 -27.38
CA LEU A 18 31.96 48.87 -27.54
C LEU A 18 32.35 47.43 -27.14
N LEU A 19 33.20 46.67 -27.83
CA LEU A 19 34.22 46.93 -28.85
C LEU A 19 34.73 45.55 -29.33
N LEU A 20 34.87 45.29 -30.63
CA LEU A 20 36.09 44.71 -31.26
C LEU A 20 35.86 44.48 -32.76
N LEU A 21 36.45 45.34 -33.59
CA LEU A 21 36.85 45.02 -34.96
C LEU A 21 38.05 45.91 -35.32
N ALA A 22 39.21 45.28 -35.37
CA ALA A 22 40.42 45.68 -36.09
C ALA A 22 40.90 44.37 -36.75
N SER A 23 41.33 44.29 -38.01
CA SER A 23 42.08 45.26 -38.77
C SER A 23 42.00 45.01 -40.29
N THR A 24 41.94 46.13 -41.03
CA THR A 24 42.60 46.42 -42.31
C THR A 24 42.20 45.70 -43.61
N ALA A 25 41.41 46.41 -44.42
CA ALA A 25 41.67 46.55 -45.86
C ALA A 25 41.31 47.98 -46.31
N LEU A 26 42.36 48.77 -46.53
CA LEU A 26 42.51 49.93 -47.41
C LEU A 26 41.24 50.43 -48.15
N SER A 27 40.48 51.36 -47.55
CA SER A 27 39.60 52.26 -48.30
C SER A 27 40.31 53.58 -48.55
N GLY A 28 40.85 53.71 -49.77
CA GLY A 28 41.28 55.00 -50.29
C GLY A 28 40.05 55.87 -50.52
N THR A 29 39.99 56.98 -49.80
CA THR A 29 39.19 58.15 -50.12
C THR A 29 39.46 58.59 -51.56
N LEU A 30 38.42 58.67 -52.40
CA LEU A 30 38.35 59.60 -53.53
C LEU A 30 36.88 59.89 -53.85
N GLY A 31 36.49 61.15 -53.62
CA GLY A 31 35.61 61.94 -54.50
C GLY A 31 34.19 61.45 -54.80
N ALA A 32 33.22 62.09 -54.15
CA ALA A 32 32.00 62.49 -54.85
C ALA A 32 32.36 63.29 -56.13
N ASP A 33 31.47 63.21 -57.12
CA ASP A 33 31.61 63.62 -58.53
C ASP A 33 32.42 62.66 -59.43
N ALA A 34 31.84 61.49 -59.71
CA ALA A 34 32.14 60.77 -60.94
C ALA A 34 31.18 61.29 -62.03
N ALA A 35 31.77 61.98 -63.00
CA ALA A 35 31.13 62.40 -64.25
C ALA A 35 30.27 61.27 -64.86
N HIS A 36 29.15 61.65 -65.49
CA HIS A 36 28.43 60.80 -66.45
C HIS A 36 29.44 59.98 -67.23
N ALA A 37 29.31 58.64 -67.22
CA ALA A 37 30.09 57.81 -68.13
C ALA A 37 29.93 58.41 -69.54
N ALA A 38 31.01 58.97 -70.07
CA ALA A 38 30.98 59.56 -71.40
C ALA A 38 30.47 58.49 -72.37
N CYS A 39 29.56 58.85 -73.26
CA CYS A 39 29.06 57.96 -74.32
C CYS A 39 30.25 57.27 -75.02
N THR A 40 30.54 56.01 -74.66
CA THR A 40 31.66 55.22 -75.21
C THR A 40 31.21 54.33 -76.36
N THR A 41 29.92 54.37 -76.71
CA THR A 41 29.26 53.48 -77.67
C THR A 41 28.76 54.24 -78.90
N ASN A 42 28.39 53.50 -79.95
CA ASN A 42 28.03 54.09 -81.24
C ASN A 42 26.65 54.79 -81.23
N PHE A 43 25.77 54.49 -80.27
CA PHE A 43 24.42 55.06 -80.19
C PHE A 43 24.04 55.37 -78.73
N CYS A 44 24.00 56.65 -78.36
CA CYS A 44 23.61 57.09 -77.03
C CYS A 44 22.32 57.89 -77.02
N TRP A 45 21.50 57.68 -76.01
CA TRP A 45 20.27 58.44 -75.78
C TRP A 45 20.61 59.86 -75.31
N ASN A 46 20.08 60.87 -76.00
CA ASN A 46 20.36 62.28 -75.71
C ASN A 46 19.12 63.07 -75.24
N ALA A 47 17.92 62.47 -75.26
CA ALA A 47 16.67 63.13 -74.91
C ALA A 47 16.33 63.00 -73.41
N PRO A 48 15.74 64.02 -72.77
CA PRO A 48 15.18 63.86 -71.41
C PRO A 48 14.01 62.87 -71.36
N THR A 49 13.15 62.86 -72.38
CA THR A 49 12.09 61.86 -72.57
C THR A 49 11.75 61.80 -74.06
N GLY A 50 11.55 60.61 -74.61
CA GLY A 50 11.27 60.45 -76.04
C GLY A 50 10.94 59.02 -76.46
N ILE A 51 10.53 58.87 -77.71
CA ILE A 51 10.25 57.58 -78.35
C ILE A 51 11.51 57.00 -79.03
N TRP A 52 11.68 55.68 -79.00
CA TRP A 52 12.85 54.98 -79.52
C TRP A 52 13.09 55.25 -81.01
N SER A 53 12.03 55.32 -81.81
CA SER A 53 12.10 55.59 -83.26
C SER A 53 12.52 57.03 -83.63
N GLY A 54 12.48 57.96 -82.66
CA GLY A 54 12.78 59.38 -82.89
C GLY A 54 14.26 59.62 -83.15
N GLY A 55 14.67 59.83 -84.40
CA GLY A 55 16.08 59.95 -84.78
C GLY A 55 16.87 61.06 -84.08
N THR A 56 16.22 62.14 -83.64
CA THR A 56 16.86 63.22 -82.86
C THR A 56 17.16 62.83 -81.41
N ASN A 57 16.54 61.76 -80.90
CA ASN A 57 16.73 61.26 -79.53
C ASN A 57 18.03 60.43 -79.38
N TRP A 58 18.74 60.21 -80.49
CA TRP A 58 19.99 59.47 -80.56
C TRP A 58 21.14 60.35 -81.04
N THR A 59 22.32 60.23 -80.43
CA THR A 59 23.52 60.99 -80.83
C THR A 59 23.98 60.73 -82.27
N ALA A 60 23.63 59.57 -82.84
CA ALA A 60 23.96 59.17 -84.21
C ALA A 60 22.97 59.70 -85.28
N GLY A 61 21.91 60.42 -84.89
CA GLY A 61 20.95 61.04 -85.81
C GLY A 61 19.89 60.10 -86.40
N GLY A 62 19.74 58.88 -85.87
CA GLY A 62 18.75 57.88 -86.27
C GLY A 62 18.60 56.77 -85.21
N PRO A 63 17.52 55.97 -85.23
CA PRO A 63 17.33 54.87 -84.29
C PRO A 63 18.36 53.73 -84.50
N PRO A 64 18.79 53.02 -83.44
CA PRO A 64 19.74 51.91 -83.53
C PRO A 64 19.18 50.69 -84.28
N ALA A 65 20.06 49.92 -84.93
CA ALA A 65 19.79 48.68 -85.66
C ALA A 65 20.49 47.45 -85.01
N SER A 66 20.25 46.24 -85.54
CA SER A 66 20.68 44.94 -84.99
C SER A 66 22.18 44.69 -84.79
N GLY A 67 23.06 45.65 -85.12
CA GLY A 67 24.51 45.58 -84.91
C GLY A 67 25.06 46.71 -84.03
N ASN A 68 24.21 47.50 -83.40
CA ASN A 68 24.60 48.70 -82.67
C ASN A 68 24.59 48.48 -81.15
N THR A 69 25.66 48.91 -80.49
CA THR A 69 25.69 49.04 -79.02
C THR A 69 25.00 50.33 -78.61
N VAL A 70 24.06 50.21 -77.66
CA VAL A 70 23.18 51.27 -77.18
C VAL A 70 23.52 51.62 -75.74
N THR A 71 23.57 52.91 -75.41
CA THR A 71 23.71 53.39 -74.02
C THR A 71 22.68 54.47 -73.69
N ILE A 72 21.97 54.30 -72.57
CA ILE A 72 20.93 55.21 -72.08
C ILE A 72 21.34 55.59 -70.66
N ASN A 73 22.02 56.74 -70.52
CA ASN A 73 22.70 57.09 -69.27
C ASN A 73 22.60 58.58 -68.89
N ASN A 74 21.68 59.33 -69.49
CA ASN A 74 21.50 60.77 -69.26
C ASN A 74 20.42 61.11 -68.22
N GLY A 75 19.88 60.12 -67.51
CA GLY A 75 18.75 60.26 -66.57
C GLY A 75 17.38 60.39 -67.24
N GLY A 76 17.31 60.24 -68.56
CA GLY A 76 16.08 60.36 -69.34
C GLY A 76 15.27 59.07 -69.48
N THR A 77 14.08 59.18 -70.07
CA THR A 77 13.19 58.04 -70.36
C THR A 77 13.07 57.75 -71.86
N ALA A 78 13.40 56.53 -72.27
CA ALA A 78 13.21 56.04 -73.64
C ALA A 78 11.99 55.11 -73.73
N THR A 79 11.02 55.43 -74.58
CA THR A 79 9.79 54.63 -74.77
C THR A 79 9.82 53.89 -76.11
N VAL A 80 9.65 52.57 -76.12
CA VAL A 80 9.56 51.78 -77.37
C VAL A 80 8.15 51.85 -77.93
N ASP A 81 8.01 52.45 -79.12
CA ASP A 81 6.76 53.01 -79.69
C ASP A 81 6.10 52.16 -80.80
N SER A 82 6.11 50.83 -80.68
CA SER A 82 5.54 49.81 -81.60
C SER A 82 6.37 49.38 -82.82
N THR A 83 7.43 50.11 -83.19
CA THR A 83 8.40 49.64 -84.20
C THR A 83 9.42 48.66 -83.59
N ASN A 84 9.97 47.72 -84.40
CA ASN A 84 10.98 46.74 -83.96
C ASN A 84 12.28 47.44 -83.53
N ALA A 85 12.35 47.87 -82.27
CA ALA A 85 13.54 48.46 -81.68
C ALA A 85 14.65 47.41 -81.66
N GLN A 86 15.86 47.77 -82.09
CA GLN A 86 16.96 46.81 -82.19
C GLN A 86 18.22 47.34 -81.51
N SER A 87 18.99 46.41 -80.95
CA SER A 87 20.34 46.65 -80.45
C SER A 87 21.18 45.38 -80.61
N SER A 88 22.47 45.48 -80.31
CA SER A 88 23.40 44.35 -80.24
C SER A 88 24.02 44.17 -78.85
N ASN A 89 24.01 45.23 -78.04
CA ASN A 89 24.30 45.24 -76.61
C ASN A 89 23.64 46.54 -76.11
N ALA A 90 23.01 46.54 -74.94
CA ALA A 90 22.39 47.74 -74.40
C ALA A 90 22.70 47.96 -72.93
N THR A 91 23.04 49.20 -72.58
CA THR A 91 23.23 49.62 -71.19
C THR A 91 22.21 50.68 -70.81
N ILE A 92 21.44 50.45 -69.74
CA ILE A 92 20.56 51.43 -69.10
C ILE A 92 21.20 51.82 -67.77
N ASP A 93 21.60 53.08 -67.59
CA ASP A 93 22.34 53.55 -66.41
C ASP A 93 22.03 55.02 -66.09
N GLY A 94 22.71 55.64 -65.13
CA GLY A 94 22.66 57.08 -64.87
C GLY A 94 21.28 57.62 -64.44
N ASN A 95 20.52 56.82 -63.70
CA ASN A 95 19.11 57.04 -63.34
C ASN A 95 18.14 57.05 -64.55
N SER A 96 18.54 56.47 -65.69
CA SER A 96 17.70 56.43 -66.89
C SER A 96 16.68 55.28 -66.85
N THR A 97 15.59 55.45 -67.60
CA THR A 97 14.50 54.46 -67.70
C THR A 97 14.20 54.08 -69.15
N VAL A 98 13.96 52.80 -69.40
CA VAL A 98 13.37 52.29 -70.66
C VAL A 98 11.98 51.74 -70.38
N VAL A 99 10.99 52.14 -71.18
CA VAL A 99 9.63 51.63 -71.11
C VAL A 99 9.26 50.95 -72.41
N VAL A 100 8.96 49.65 -72.36
CA VAL A 100 8.46 48.86 -73.49
C VAL A 100 6.98 48.58 -73.25
N SER A 101 6.11 49.26 -73.97
CA SER A 101 4.67 49.13 -73.73
C SER A 101 3.82 49.19 -75.01
N SER A 102 2.52 48.98 -74.90
CA SER A 102 1.54 49.11 -75.99
C SER A 102 1.84 48.22 -77.20
N GLY A 103 2.29 46.98 -76.97
CA GLY A 103 2.70 46.05 -78.03
C GLY A 103 4.07 46.34 -78.66
N GLY A 104 4.87 47.25 -78.08
CA GLY A 104 6.25 47.50 -78.50
C GLY A 104 7.15 46.27 -78.38
N SER A 105 8.06 46.09 -79.35
CA SER A 105 9.01 44.98 -79.38
C SER A 105 10.45 45.51 -79.47
N TRP A 106 11.29 45.14 -78.52
CA TRP A 106 12.72 45.40 -78.51
C TRP A 106 13.51 44.09 -78.65
N THR A 107 14.37 43.99 -79.66
CA THR A 107 15.21 42.80 -79.90
C THR A 107 16.70 43.16 -79.83
N ASP A 108 17.41 42.62 -78.84
CA ASP A 108 18.87 42.68 -78.76
C ASP A 108 19.51 41.44 -79.40
N ASN A 109 20.46 41.63 -80.32
CA ASN A 109 21.08 40.55 -81.10
C ASN A 109 22.49 40.16 -80.63
N GLY A 110 22.95 40.62 -79.46
CA GLY A 110 24.06 40.04 -78.69
C GLY A 110 25.37 39.74 -79.44
N ASN A 111 25.82 40.61 -80.35
CA ASN A 111 27.02 40.36 -81.18
C ASN A 111 28.26 41.12 -80.67
N SER A 112 29.02 40.53 -79.73
CA SER A 112 30.35 41.04 -79.36
C SER A 112 31.47 40.28 -80.09
N PRO A 113 32.28 40.95 -80.93
CA PRO A 113 33.45 40.35 -81.57
C PRO A 113 34.66 40.43 -80.63
N GLY A 114 34.94 39.36 -79.88
CA GLY A 114 36.20 39.21 -79.16
C GLY A 114 36.06 38.62 -77.77
N PHE A 115 36.88 37.61 -77.47
CA PHE A 115 36.96 36.95 -76.17
C PHE A 115 37.55 37.91 -75.11
N ALA A 116 36.71 38.56 -74.29
CA ALA A 116 37.03 39.03 -72.92
C ALA A 116 35.81 39.66 -72.18
N GLN A 117 35.07 38.83 -71.44
CA GLN A 117 34.60 39.04 -70.04
C GLN A 117 33.86 40.31 -69.53
N ARG A 118 33.39 41.30 -70.30
CA ARG A 118 32.44 42.31 -69.77
C ARG A 118 31.42 42.77 -70.80
N GLY A 119 30.20 42.25 -70.76
CA GLY A 119 29.08 42.74 -71.56
C GLY A 119 27.95 41.73 -71.64
N GLY A 120 26.82 42.02 -71.00
CA GLY A 120 25.55 41.35 -71.27
C GLY A 120 24.94 41.84 -72.58
N ALA A 121 24.01 41.07 -73.12
CA ALA A 121 23.13 41.57 -74.19
C ALA A 121 22.33 42.79 -73.72
N ILE A 122 21.90 42.79 -72.45
CA ILE A 122 21.29 43.95 -71.80
C ILE A 122 21.84 44.07 -70.37
N THR A 123 22.39 45.24 -70.04
CA THR A 123 22.86 45.62 -68.71
C THR A 123 21.99 46.75 -68.16
N ILE A 124 21.43 46.58 -66.97
CA ILE A 124 20.57 47.55 -66.28
C ILE A 124 21.24 47.93 -64.96
N GLY A 125 21.60 49.20 -64.79
CA GLY A 125 22.38 49.70 -63.67
C GLY A 125 23.82 49.17 -63.74
N GLU A 126 24.63 49.73 -64.64
CA GLU A 126 26.03 49.31 -64.77
C GLU A 126 26.89 49.88 -63.62
N THR A 127 26.91 51.21 -63.49
CA THR A 127 27.67 51.93 -62.45
C THR A 127 26.79 52.76 -61.51
N ASN A 128 25.55 53.06 -61.91
CA ASN A 128 24.55 53.83 -61.18
C ASN A 128 23.18 53.12 -61.31
N THR A 129 22.08 53.86 -61.17
CA THR A 129 20.73 53.29 -61.28
C THR A 129 20.30 53.15 -62.74
N GLY A 130 19.74 52.00 -63.12
CA GLY A 130 19.05 51.82 -64.39
C GLY A 130 17.68 51.16 -64.19
N THR A 131 16.70 51.50 -65.02
CA THR A 131 15.34 50.91 -64.91
C THR A 131 14.79 50.47 -66.26
N LEU A 132 14.25 49.25 -66.34
CA LEU A 132 13.51 48.71 -67.48
C LEU A 132 12.10 48.34 -67.04
N THR A 133 11.08 48.89 -67.70
CA THR A 133 9.67 48.56 -67.47
C THR A 133 9.08 47.95 -68.74
N ILE A 134 8.41 46.80 -68.64
CA ILE A 134 7.74 46.12 -69.76
C ILE A 134 6.28 45.91 -69.39
N ASP A 135 5.35 46.54 -70.13
CA ASP A 135 3.92 46.59 -69.79
C ASP A 135 3.01 46.46 -71.01
N ASN A 136 1.70 46.27 -70.81
CA ASN A 136 0.68 46.39 -71.87
C ASN A 136 1.02 45.64 -73.18
N GLY A 137 1.43 44.37 -73.10
CA GLY A 137 1.78 43.58 -74.30
C GLY A 137 3.19 43.80 -74.85
N GLY A 138 4.04 44.57 -74.17
CA GLY A 138 5.42 44.82 -74.60
C GLY A 138 6.29 43.55 -74.55
N THR A 139 7.22 43.42 -75.50
CA THR A 139 8.15 42.29 -75.58
C THR A 139 9.60 42.77 -75.68
N VAL A 140 10.48 42.18 -74.88
CA VAL A 140 11.94 42.31 -75.00
C VAL A 140 12.53 40.93 -75.30
N ASN A 141 13.31 40.81 -76.38
CA ASN A 141 13.93 39.56 -76.81
C ASN A 141 15.46 39.72 -76.87
N THR A 142 16.21 38.72 -76.43
CA THR A 142 17.65 38.61 -76.72
C THR A 142 17.90 37.38 -77.62
N THR A 143 18.29 37.62 -78.88
CA THR A 143 18.30 36.62 -79.98
C THR A 143 19.66 36.41 -80.63
N GLY A 144 20.75 36.78 -79.96
CA GLY A 144 22.10 36.80 -80.55
C GLY A 144 22.75 35.43 -80.85
N ASN A 145 23.86 35.43 -81.60
CA ASN A 145 24.63 34.24 -82.02
C ASN A 145 25.58 33.68 -80.93
N ARG A 146 25.59 34.26 -79.73
CA ARG A 146 26.36 33.82 -78.54
C ARG A 146 25.51 34.06 -77.29
N ALA A 147 25.83 33.39 -76.18
CA ALA A 147 25.13 33.55 -74.90
C ALA A 147 25.19 35.02 -74.43
N GLY A 148 24.12 35.77 -74.71
CA GLY A 148 23.98 37.17 -74.32
C GLY A 148 23.26 37.24 -72.98
N SER A 149 24.01 37.37 -71.88
CA SER A 149 23.40 37.41 -70.54
C SER A 149 22.63 38.71 -70.31
N VAL A 150 21.59 38.67 -69.48
CA VAL A 150 20.96 39.89 -68.94
C VAL A 150 21.57 40.15 -67.57
N LEU A 151 22.07 41.37 -67.33
CA LEU A 151 22.66 41.78 -66.06
C LEU A 151 21.82 42.90 -65.44
N VAL A 152 21.47 42.75 -64.17
CA VAL A 152 20.72 43.75 -63.38
C VAL A 152 21.56 44.09 -62.15
N GLY A 153 22.09 45.31 -62.05
CA GLY A 153 23.05 45.72 -61.01
C GLY A 153 24.44 45.11 -61.22
N ASP A 154 25.20 45.64 -62.18
CA ASP A 154 26.47 45.05 -62.64
C ASP A 154 27.66 45.32 -61.70
N GLN A 155 27.95 46.57 -61.36
CA GLN A 155 29.13 46.93 -60.55
C GLN A 155 28.78 47.26 -59.10
N ALA A 156 29.78 47.20 -58.23
CA ALA A 156 29.63 47.52 -56.81
C ALA A 156 29.06 48.94 -56.60
N GLY A 157 27.98 49.04 -55.83
CA GLY A 157 27.26 50.30 -55.56
C GLY A 157 26.27 50.75 -56.63
N SER A 158 26.12 50.02 -57.75
CA SER A 158 25.10 50.27 -58.77
C SER A 158 23.74 49.66 -58.39
N SER A 159 22.65 50.09 -59.06
CA SER A 159 21.31 49.54 -58.86
C SER A 159 20.59 49.29 -60.19
N GLY A 160 20.19 48.05 -60.45
CA GLY A 160 19.38 47.70 -61.61
C GLY A 160 17.96 47.33 -61.21
N MET A 161 16.97 47.79 -61.98
CA MET A 161 15.57 47.40 -61.78
C MET A 161 14.89 46.99 -63.07
N ILE A 162 14.25 45.82 -63.07
CA ILE A 162 13.33 45.36 -64.11
C ILE A 162 11.93 45.19 -63.50
N THR A 163 10.89 45.73 -64.14
CA THR A 163 9.49 45.47 -63.78
C THR A 163 8.69 45.04 -65.01
N LEU A 164 8.02 43.88 -64.93
CA LEU A 164 7.09 43.41 -65.94
C LEU A 164 5.67 43.42 -65.37
N GLY A 165 4.75 44.06 -66.07
CA GLY A 165 3.33 44.08 -65.75
C GLY A 165 2.95 45.11 -64.68
N ASN A 166 2.20 46.13 -65.08
CA ASN A 166 1.69 47.20 -64.24
C ASN A 166 0.22 47.54 -64.60
N GLY A 167 -0.67 46.55 -64.51
CA GLY A 167 -2.13 46.75 -64.64
C GLY A 167 -2.73 46.69 -66.05
N GLY A 168 -1.97 46.23 -67.05
CA GLY A 168 -2.40 46.10 -68.45
C GLY A 168 -3.11 44.81 -68.83
N SER A 169 -3.85 44.80 -69.97
CA SER A 169 -4.55 43.62 -70.49
C SER A 169 -3.71 42.72 -71.43
N GLY A 170 -2.51 43.16 -71.83
CA GLY A 170 -1.62 42.43 -72.75
C GLY A 170 -0.42 41.80 -72.02
N THR A 171 0.05 40.65 -72.51
CA THR A 171 1.15 39.90 -71.88
C THR A 171 2.50 40.61 -72.04
N ALA A 172 3.13 41.02 -70.94
CA ALA A 172 4.48 41.57 -70.96
C ALA A 172 5.52 40.43 -70.94
N SER A 173 6.48 40.45 -71.87
CA SER A 173 7.40 39.32 -72.07
C SER A 173 8.85 39.75 -72.14
N LEU A 174 9.73 39.05 -71.43
CA LEU A 174 11.19 39.09 -71.60
C LEU A 174 11.69 37.70 -71.98
N ILE A 175 12.18 37.52 -73.20
CA ILE A 175 12.61 36.22 -73.73
C ILE A 175 14.11 36.23 -73.97
N ASN A 176 14.86 35.46 -73.18
CA ASN A 176 16.32 35.38 -73.23
C ASN A 176 16.82 34.12 -73.93
N SER A 177 16.40 33.89 -75.17
CA SER A 177 16.53 32.60 -75.85
C SER A 177 17.94 32.26 -76.37
N GLY A 178 18.81 33.24 -76.61
CA GLY A 178 20.12 33.00 -77.27
C GLY A 178 20.02 32.24 -78.59
N PRO A 179 21.13 31.69 -79.14
CA PRO A 179 21.10 30.76 -80.25
C PRO A 179 20.71 29.35 -79.78
N VAL A 180 20.06 28.57 -80.66
CA VAL A 180 19.64 27.19 -80.37
C VAL A 180 20.81 26.36 -79.81
N GLY A 181 20.70 25.95 -78.54
CA GLY A 181 21.71 25.15 -77.83
C GLY A 181 22.64 25.91 -76.89
N TYR A 182 22.60 27.25 -76.84
CA TYR A 182 23.39 28.08 -75.91
C TYR A 182 22.62 29.31 -75.38
N PRO A 183 21.49 29.13 -74.67
CA PRO A 183 20.73 30.25 -74.11
C PRO A 183 21.58 31.11 -73.14
N GLY A 184 21.23 32.40 -72.99
CA GLY A 184 21.98 33.33 -72.12
C GLY A 184 21.62 33.16 -70.64
N ASN A 185 22.54 33.50 -69.73
CA ASN A 185 22.26 33.51 -68.29
C ASN A 185 21.54 34.79 -67.87
N PHE A 186 20.84 34.73 -66.74
CA PHE A 186 20.14 35.87 -66.14
C PHE A 186 20.74 36.20 -64.77
N TYR A 187 21.46 37.31 -64.67
CA TYR A 187 22.17 37.73 -63.46
C TYR A 187 21.47 38.92 -62.80
N VAL A 188 21.07 38.77 -61.53
CA VAL A 188 20.43 39.83 -60.75
C VAL A 188 21.27 40.09 -59.50
N GLY A 189 21.74 41.32 -59.34
CA GLY A 189 22.78 41.67 -58.39
C GLY A 189 24.09 40.98 -58.77
N TYR A 190 24.69 41.34 -59.91
CA TYR A 190 25.97 40.75 -60.32
C TYR A 190 27.09 41.24 -59.40
N GLY A 191 27.28 42.56 -59.32
CA GLY A 191 28.21 43.21 -58.37
C GLY A 191 27.56 44.29 -57.52
N GLY A 192 26.39 44.82 -57.93
CA GLY A 192 25.59 45.80 -57.19
C GLY A 192 24.25 45.22 -56.73
N ASP A 193 23.23 46.08 -56.59
CA ASP A 193 21.88 45.67 -56.22
C ASP A 193 21.01 45.47 -57.48
N GLY A 194 20.43 44.28 -57.65
CA GLY A 194 19.51 43.99 -58.74
C GLY A 194 18.11 43.64 -58.22
N THR A 195 17.08 44.19 -58.85
CA THR A 195 15.68 43.88 -58.54
C THR A 195 14.89 43.54 -59.81
N VAL A 196 14.13 42.44 -59.78
CA VAL A 196 13.23 42.04 -60.87
C VAL A 196 11.85 41.71 -60.32
N ASN A 197 10.81 42.38 -60.82
CA ASN A 197 9.42 42.11 -60.48
C ASN A 197 8.68 41.58 -61.71
N VAL A 198 8.07 40.40 -61.59
CA VAL A 198 7.26 39.75 -62.62
C VAL A 198 5.84 39.65 -62.09
N ASN A 199 4.99 40.60 -62.49
CA ASN A 199 3.61 40.69 -62.01
C ASN A 199 2.63 39.89 -62.89
N ALA A 200 1.34 39.97 -62.56
CA ALA A 200 0.26 39.32 -63.29
C ALA A 200 0.35 39.54 -64.82
N ASN A 201 0.00 38.51 -65.59
CA ASN A 201 0.06 38.51 -67.06
C ASN A 201 1.45 38.82 -67.64
N SER A 202 2.53 38.50 -66.92
CA SER A 202 3.88 38.74 -67.40
C SER A 202 4.75 37.50 -67.34
N MET A 203 5.73 37.41 -68.24
CA MET A 203 6.65 36.28 -68.29
C MET A 203 8.10 36.65 -68.58
N ILE A 204 9.02 35.96 -67.90
CA ILE A 204 10.44 35.90 -68.31
C ILE A 204 10.74 34.44 -68.67
N SER A 205 11.30 34.20 -69.86
CA SER A 205 11.55 32.84 -70.35
C SER A 205 12.81 32.70 -71.19
N GLY A 206 13.25 31.47 -71.44
CA GLY A 206 14.23 31.13 -72.46
C GLY A 206 15.71 31.22 -72.03
N PHE A 207 16.00 31.72 -70.83
CA PHE A 207 17.36 31.76 -70.28
C PHE A 207 17.86 30.37 -69.88
N ASP A 208 19.19 30.20 -69.82
CA ASP A 208 19.84 28.99 -69.32
C ASP A 208 19.69 28.93 -67.79
N GLY A 209 20.63 29.50 -67.03
CA GLY A 209 20.51 29.65 -65.58
C GLY A 209 20.11 31.05 -65.14
N MET A 210 19.61 31.15 -63.91
CA MET A 210 19.45 32.42 -63.19
C MET A 210 20.35 32.43 -61.96
N THR A 211 21.01 33.55 -61.68
CA THR A 211 21.80 33.72 -60.46
C THR A 211 21.49 35.05 -59.78
N LEU A 212 21.13 34.98 -58.50
CA LEU A 212 20.82 36.13 -57.64
C LEU A 212 21.96 36.35 -56.65
N GLY A 213 22.52 37.56 -56.58
CA GLY A 213 23.66 37.88 -55.70
C GLY A 213 24.92 37.13 -56.10
N VAL A 214 25.55 37.54 -57.21
CA VAL A 214 26.65 36.80 -57.84
C VAL A 214 27.98 37.01 -57.10
N LEU A 215 28.45 38.25 -56.99
CA LEU A 215 29.73 38.59 -56.36
C LEU A 215 29.56 38.97 -54.89
N ALA A 216 30.65 38.86 -54.11
CA ALA A 216 30.65 39.23 -52.70
C ALA A 216 30.18 40.69 -52.49
N GLY A 217 29.22 40.88 -51.57
CA GLY A 217 28.65 42.19 -51.26
C GLY A 217 27.50 42.65 -52.17
N SER A 218 27.15 41.90 -53.22
CA SER A 218 25.99 42.17 -54.08
C SER A 218 24.67 41.64 -53.49
N SER A 219 23.54 42.19 -53.96
CA SER A 219 22.20 41.70 -53.60
C SER A 219 21.31 41.54 -54.83
N GLY A 220 20.73 40.35 -55.01
CA GLY A 220 19.79 40.06 -56.08
C GLY A 220 18.41 39.71 -55.54
N THR A 221 17.37 40.44 -55.97
CA THR A 221 15.98 40.20 -55.56
C THR A 221 15.08 39.95 -56.76
N VAL A 222 14.31 38.86 -56.74
CA VAL A 222 13.30 38.53 -57.74
C VAL A 222 11.96 38.26 -57.06
N THR A 223 10.90 38.90 -57.52
CA THR A 223 9.52 38.64 -57.08
C THR A 223 8.67 38.23 -58.27
N VAL A 224 8.03 37.08 -58.18
CA VAL A 224 7.08 36.54 -59.17
C VAL A 224 5.69 36.53 -58.53
N ASN A 225 4.92 37.57 -58.82
CA ASN A 225 3.60 37.82 -58.24
C ASN A 225 2.52 37.63 -59.31
N ALA A 226 1.87 36.45 -59.32
CA ALA A 226 0.91 36.04 -60.35
C ALA A 226 1.45 36.00 -61.81
N GLY A 227 2.77 36.15 -62.01
CA GLY A 227 3.46 36.01 -63.30
C GLY A 227 4.18 34.67 -63.45
N SER A 228 4.95 34.50 -64.53
CA SER A 228 5.72 33.27 -64.78
C SER A 228 7.20 33.48 -65.10
N LEU A 229 8.08 32.65 -64.54
CA LEU A 229 9.52 32.63 -64.76
C LEU A 229 9.95 31.23 -65.21
N THR A 230 10.57 31.08 -66.38
CA THR A 230 10.94 29.75 -66.92
C THR A 230 12.36 29.73 -67.48
N GLY A 231 13.26 29.01 -66.80
CA GLY A 231 14.65 28.78 -67.22
C GLY A 231 14.92 27.33 -67.62
N GLY A 232 15.99 27.12 -68.41
CA GLY A 232 16.47 25.80 -68.86
C GLY A 232 17.56 25.16 -67.98
N GLY A 233 18.09 25.89 -67.00
CA GLY A 233 19.26 25.56 -66.20
C GLY A 233 19.04 25.84 -64.71
N ASN A 234 20.14 25.93 -63.96
CA ASN A 234 20.09 26.06 -62.49
C ASN A 234 19.62 27.43 -62.04
N MET A 235 18.82 27.45 -60.99
CA MET A 235 18.38 28.62 -60.25
C MET A 235 19.27 28.77 -59.02
N VAL A 236 20.23 29.69 -59.06
CA VAL A 236 21.18 29.95 -57.98
C VAL A 236 20.72 31.18 -57.19
N ILE A 237 20.43 31.01 -55.92
CA ILE A 237 19.97 32.07 -55.01
C ILE A 237 21.06 32.27 -53.96
N GLY A 238 21.89 33.29 -54.19
CA GLY A 238 23.11 33.55 -53.44
C GLY A 238 24.26 32.67 -53.90
N ASP A 239 25.14 33.23 -54.74
CA ASP A 239 26.42 32.62 -55.09
C ASP A 239 27.50 33.04 -54.08
N GLN A 240 28.08 34.23 -54.24
CA GLN A 240 28.91 34.89 -53.22
C GLN A 240 28.22 36.07 -52.53
N GLY A 241 27.19 36.64 -53.16
CA GLY A 241 26.33 37.69 -52.60
C GLY A 241 25.02 37.13 -52.05
N SER A 242 24.09 38.00 -51.66
CA SER A 242 22.79 37.61 -51.12
C SER A 242 21.72 37.52 -52.22
N GLY A 243 20.96 36.42 -52.26
CA GLY A 243 19.85 36.24 -53.21
C GLY A 243 18.51 36.10 -52.51
N THR A 244 17.46 36.73 -53.04
CA THR A 244 16.07 36.57 -52.56
C THR A 244 15.13 36.28 -53.74
N LEU A 245 14.38 35.18 -53.66
CA LEU A 245 13.32 34.85 -54.62
C LEU A 245 11.98 34.70 -53.89
N THR A 246 10.99 35.50 -54.26
CA THR A 246 9.61 35.39 -53.76
C THR A 246 8.67 34.98 -54.87
N ILE A 247 7.86 33.96 -54.63
CA ILE A 247 6.84 33.44 -55.55
C ILE A 247 5.50 33.51 -54.82
N GLU A 248 4.61 34.37 -55.30
CA GLU A 248 3.37 34.68 -54.58
C GLU A 248 2.15 34.86 -55.48
N ASN A 249 0.97 34.78 -54.85
CA ASN A 249 -0.34 35.03 -55.45
C ASN A 249 -0.60 34.30 -56.78
N GLY A 250 -0.17 33.03 -56.90
CA GLY A 250 -0.35 32.25 -58.13
C GLY A 250 0.82 32.33 -59.12
N GLY A 251 1.95 32.93 -58.71
CA GLY A 251 3.16 32.99 -59.52
C GLY A 251 3.78 31.62 -59.76
N THR A 252 4.36 31.40 -60.94
CA THR A 252 4.98 30.10 -61.29
C THR A 252 6.44 30.27 -61.71
N VAL A 253 7.33 29.49 -61.10
CA VAL A 253 8.76 29.44 -61.47
C VAL A 253 9.13 28.02 -61.89
N THR A 254 9.88 27.88 -62.98
CA THR A 254 10.41 26.59 -63.46
C THR A 254 11.89 26.69 -63.77
N GLY A 255 12.67 25.68 -63.36
CA GLY A 255 14.10 25.56 -63.66
C GLY A 255 14.60 24.12 -63.54
N THR A 256 15.92 23.92 -63.70
CA THR A 256 16.54 22.59 -63.59
C THR A 256 16.81 22.22 -62.14
N ALA A 257 17.75 22.87 -61.44
CA ALA A 257 18.01 22.65 -60.01
C ALA A 257 17.91 23.96 -59.22
N GLY A 258 17.58 23.86 -57.93
CA GLY A 258 17.56 25.01 -57.01
C GLY A 258 18.75 24.96 -56.06
N LEU A 259 19.65 25.95 -56.12
CA LEU A 259 20.86 26.00 -55.30
C LEU A 259 20.86 27.28 -54.46
N LEU A 260 20.78 27.15 -53.13
CA LEU A 260 20.74 28.29 -52.21
C LEU A 260 21.97 28.32 -51.32
N GLY A 261 22.61 29.49 -51.21
CA GLY A 261 23.73 29.69 -50.28
C GLY A 261 25.01 28.97 -50.72
N VAL A 262 25.42 29.15 -51.98
CA VAL A 262 26.45 28.32 -52.64
C VAL A 262 27.84 28.53 -52.07
N GLN A 263 28.26 29.77 -51.79
CA GLN A 263 29.57 30.10 -51.23
C GLN A 263 29.45 30.85 -49.88
N THR A 264 30.51 30.88 -49.09
CA THR A 264 30.52 31.39 -47.70
C THR A 264 30.07 32.86 -47.52
N GLY A 265 30.08 33.67 -48.58
CA GLY A 265 29.61 35.07 -48.59
C GLY A 265 28.09 35.25 -48.73
N SER A 266 27.36 34.19 -49.10
CA SER A 266 25.94 34.26 -49.50
C SER A 266 24.92 34.13 -48.35
N ASN A 267 25.32 34.46 -47.12
CA ASN A 267 24.44 34.36 -45.96
C ASN A 267 23.19 35.23 -46.10
N GLY A 268 22.05 34.68 -45.67
CA GLY A 268 20.75 35.37 -45.76
C GLY A 268 20.03 35.16 -47.09
N SER A 269 20.55 34.28 -47.94
CA SER A 269 19.87 33.90 -49.18
C SER A 269 18.58 33.13 -48.90
N SER A 270 17.49 33.48 -49.56
CA SER A 270 16.18 32.94 -49.22
C SER A 270 15.24 32.77 -50.42
N VAL A 271 14.38 31.76 -50.33
CA VAL A 271 13.27 31.55 -51.25
C VAL A 271 11.97 31.46 -50.44
N THR A 272 10.93 32.17 -50.88
CA THR A 272 9.57 32.06 -50.32
C THR A 272 8.58 31.70 -51.41
N VAL A 273 7.82 30.63 -51.21
CA VAL A 273 6.71 30.22 -52.09
C VAL A 273 5.42 30.26 -51.29
N THR A 274 4.57 31.26 -51.53
CA THR A 274 3.39 31.53 -50.68
C THR A 274 2.12 31.83 -51.46
N GLY A 275 0.98 31.41 -50.93
CA GLY A 275 -0.33 31.66 -51.52
C GLY A 275 -0.77 30.56 -52.50
N ALA A 276 -2.08 30.34 -52.56
CA ALA A 276 -2.67 29.30 -53.39
C ALA A 276 -2.31 29.47 -54.88
N GLY A 277 -1.87 28.38 -55.51
CA GLY A 277 -1.46 28.36 -56.91
C GLY A 277 -0.02 28.80 -57.18
N SER A 278 0.67 29.37 -56.19
CA SER A 278 2.10 29.71 -56.33
C SER A 278 2.92 28.43 -56.37
N SER A 279 3.77 28.27 -57.39
CA SER A 279 4.54 27.03 -57.58
C SER A 279 5.98 27.27 -58.00
N TRP A 280 6.91 26.52 -57.41
CA TRP A 280 8.28 26.37 -57.89
C TRP A 280 8.52 24.94 -58.34
N THR A 281 8.77 24.74 -59.64
CA THR A 281 8.95 23.42 -60.24
C THR A 281 10.40 23.24 -60.70
N LEU A 282 11.05 22.17 -60.26
CA LEU A 282 12.43 21.84 -60.59
C LEU A 282 12.47 20.45 -61.24
N SER A 283 13.13 20.30 -62.40
CA SER A 283 13.32 18.97 -63.00
C SER A 283 14.43 18.15 -62.32
N GLY A 284 15.30 18.82 -61.55
CA GLY A 284 16.46 18.31 -60.81
C GLY A 284 16.35 18.54 -59.30
N GLY A 285 17.48 18.38 -58.59
CA GLY A 285 17.57 18.48 -57.13
C GLY A 285 17.42 19.89 -56.54
N LEU A 286 17.31 19.93 -55.21
CA LEU A 286 17.22 21.13 -54.40
C LEU A 286 18.27 21.09 -53.29
N GLU A 287 19.14 22.09 -53.22
CA GLU A 287 20.16 22.22 -52.19
C GLU A 287 20.01 23.55 -51.45
N ILE A 288 19.89 23.48 -50.13
CA ILE A 288 19.65 24.64 -49.27
C ILE A 288 20.79 24.74 -48.27
N GLY A 289 21.52 25.85 -48.31
CA GLY A 289 22.56 26.17 -47.33
C GLY A 289 23.84 25.38 -47.54
N ILE A 290 24.36 25.36 -48.78
CA ILE A 290 25.51 24.53 -49.19
C ILE A 290 26.78 24.91 -48.39
N ASN A 291 27.27 26.14 -48.52
CA ASN A 291 28.44 26.63 -47.78
C ASN A 291 28.15 27.90 -46.94
N ALA A 292 26.93 28.44 -47.02
CA ALA A 292 26.43 29.56 -46.23
C ALA A 292 25.01 29.27 -45.72
N ASN A 293 24.49 30.08 -44.80
CA ASN A 293 23.14 29.89 -44.29
C ASN A 293 22.09 30.35 -45.30
N ALA A 294 21.15 29.47 -45.63
CA ALA A 294 20.05 29.79 -46.54
C ALA A 294 18.74 29.13 -46.11
N ALA A 295 17.62 29.71 -46.57
CA ALA A 295 16.28 29.27 -46.16
C ALA A 295 15.30 29.14 -47.32
N LEU A 296 14.45 28.11 -47.28
CA LEU A 296 13.26 27.97 -48.12
C LEU A 296 12.02 27.93 -47.23
N THR A 297 11.05 28.80 -47.49
CA THR A 297 9.72 28.79 -46.87
C THR A 297 8.65 28.48 -47.91
N ILE A 298 7.83 27.47 -47.65
CA ILE A 298 6.66 27.09 -48.44
C ILE A 298 5.43 27.30 -47.56
N ALA A 299 4.58 28.25 -47.89
CA ALA A 299 3.51 28.67 -47.00
C ALA A 299 2.15 28.88 -47.68
N ASN A 300 1.08 28.87 -46.89
CA ASN A 300 -0.26 29.34 -47.31
C ASN A 300 -0.76 28.74 -48.64
N GLY A 301 -0.59 27.44 -48.86
CA GLY A 301 -1.00 26.75 -50.09
C GLY A 301 -0.03 26.86 -51.28
N GLY A 302 1.17 27.41 -51.08
CA GLY A 302 2.25 27.37 -52.08
C GLY A 302 2.83 25.95 -52.25
N ALA A 303 3.42 25.68 -53.42
CA ALA A 303 3.93 24.36 -53.76
C ALA A 303 5.37 24.38 -54.31
N VAL A 304 6.19 23.43 -53.88
CA VAL A 304 7.50 23.13 -54.50
C VAL A 304 7.47 21.70 -55.00
N ASN A 305 7.74 21.52 -56.29
CA ASN A 305 7.60 20.25 -57.00
C ASN A 305 8.93 19.89 -57.67
N LEU A 306 9.51 18.76 -57.29
CA LEU A 306 10.72 18.23 -57.91
C LEU A 306 10.37 17.11 -58.89
N GLY A 307 11.24 16.88 -59.86
CA GLY A 307 11.19 15.71 -60.73
C GLY A 307 11.24 14.39 -59.94
N SER A 308 11.01 13.28 -60.62
CA SER A 308 11.14 11.95 -59.99
C SER A 308 12.58 11.64 -59.61
N SER A 309 12.77 10.98 -58.46
CA SER A 309 14.07 10.50 -57.98
C SER A 309 15.14 11.58 -57.82
N GLN A 310 14.71 12.79 -57.45
CA GLN A 310 15.61 13.92 -57.17
C GLN A 310 15.96 14.00 -55.69
N GLN A 311 17.13 14.56 -55.40
CA GLN A 311 17.65 14.71 -54.05
C GLN A 311 17.37 16.11 -53.50
N ILE A 312 17.05 16.18 -52.21
CA ILE A 312 16.89 17.40 -51.43
C ILE A 312 17.96 17.39 -50.34
N TYR A 313 18.87 18.36 -50.35
CA TYR A 313 19.88 18.51 -49.31
C TYR A 313 19.65 19.77 -48.49
N LEU A 314 19.59 19.64 -47.17
CA LEU A 314 19.61 20.76 -46.22
C LEU A 314 20.97 20.78 -45.52
N GLY A 315 21.81 21.74 -45.86
CA GLY A 315 23.20 21.82 -45.42
C GLY A 315 24.04 20.72 -46.05
N ASN A 316 24.61 20.98 -47.23
CA ASN A 316 25.50 20.07 -47.98
C ASN A 316 26.90 20.69 -48.09
N GLY A 317 27.68 20.62 -47.02
CA GLY A 317 29.01 21.21 -46.99
C GLY A 317 30.07 20.32 -47.61
N ASN A 318 31.04 20.88 -48.35
CA ASN A 318 32.21 20.12 -48.80
C ASN A 318 33.21 19.92 -47.64
N GLY A 319 32.89 19.04 -46.68
CA GLY A 319 33.78 18.54 -45.62
C GLY A 319 34.27 19.54 -44.56
N ASN A 320 34.21 20.84 -44.82
CA ASN A 320 34.64 21.94 -43.92
C ASN A 320 33.67 23.15 -43.95
N GLY A 321 32.58 23.09 -44.71
CA GLY A 321 31.58 24.16 -44.79
C GLY A 321 30.67 24.18 -43.55
N SER A 322 30.38 25.38 -43.04
CA SER A 322 29.45 25.61 -41.91
C SER A 322 28.05 26.03 -42.37
N GLY A 323 27.72 25.83 -43.66
CA GLY A 323 26.43 26.19 -44.23
C GLY A 323 25.30 25.41 -43.56
N SER A 324 24.23 26.12 -43.18
CA SER A 324 23.04 25.54 -42.57
C SER A 324 21.83 25.77 -43.47
N GLY A 325 21.10 24.69 -43.77
CA GLY A 325 19.87 24.75 -44.56
C GLY A 325 18.63 24.73 -43.67
N THR A 326 17.74 25.70 -43.83
CA THR A 326 16.44 25.71 -43.15
C THR A 326 15.31 25.58 -44.16
N LEU A 327 14.46 24.57 -43.97
CA LEU A 327 13.25 24.36 -44.77
C LEU A 327 12.02 24.42 -43.87
N THR A 328 11.12 25.35 -44.14
CA THR A 328 9.84 25.48 -43.43
C THR A 328 8.68 25.23 -44.41
N VAL A 329 7.82 24.28 -44.08
CA VAL A 329 6.59 23.96 -44.81
C VAL A 329 5.40 24.25 -43.90
N ASN A 330 4.84 25.45 -44.03
CA ASN A 330 3.81 26.01 -43.15
C ASN A 330 2.48 26.15 -43.91
N GLY A 331 1.68 25.08 -43.93
CA GLY A 331 0.45 25.01 -44.73
C GLY A 331 0.67 24.99 -46.26
N GLY A 332 1.89 24.68 -46.71
CA GLY A 332 2.25 24.48 -48.12
C GLY A 332 2.59 23.01 -48.44
N THR A 333 3.06 22.75 -49.66
CA THR A 333 3.40 21.38 -50.09
C THR A 333 4.78 21.28 -50.73
N LEU A 334 5.58 20.29 -50.33
CA LEU A 334 6.82 19.87 -51.00
C LEU A 334 6.67 18.44 -51.51
N SER A 335 6.90 18.21 -52.80
CA SER A 335 6.77 16.89 -53.42
C SER A 335 8.01 16.49 -54.21
N ALA A 336 8.59 15.34 -53.87
CA ALA A 336 9.67 14.67 -54.59
C ALA A 336 9.40 13.16 -54.68
N SER A 337 8.69 12.74 -55.74
CA SER A 337 8.29 11.33 -55.93
C SER A 337 9.52 10.43 -56.17
N GLY A 338 9.69 9.39 -55.36
CA GLY A 338 10.87 8.52 -55.38
C GLY A 338 12.18 9.24 -55.05
N GLY A 339 12.09 10.49 -54.60
CA GLY A 339 13.22 11.34 -54.26
C GLY A 339 13.72 11.10 -52.84
N GLU A 340 14.92 11.61 -52.58
CA GLU A 340 15.64 11.46 -51.32
C GLU A 340 15.74 12.80 -50.60
N ILE A 341 15.70 12.80 -49.27
CA ILE A 341 15.90 14.01 -48.48
C ILE A 341 16.96 13.77 -47.39
N PHE A 342 17.90 14.70 -47.29
CA PHE A 342 19.00 14.67 -46.34
C PHE A 342 18.98 15.96 -45.51
N VAL A 343 18.81 15.83 -44.19
CA VAL A 343 18.76 16.95 -43.26
C VAL A 343 20.05 16.96 -42.42
N GLY A 344 20.95 17.90 -42.70
CA GLY A 344 22.26 18.00 -42.07
C GLY A 344 23.23 16.97 -42.64
N SER A 345 23.87 17.27 -43.78
CA SER A 345 24.74 16.35 -44.52
C SER A 345 26.13 16.93 -44.79
N ASN A 346 27.20 16.10 -44.67
CA ASN A 346 28.58 16.39 -45.10
C ASN A 346 29.29 17.66 -44.53
N GLY A 347 28.62 18.52 -43.75
CA GLY A 347 29.15 19.78 -43.19
C GLY A 347 28.99 19.92 -41.67
N SER A 348 29.49 21.00 -41.07
CA SER A 348 29.40 21.29 -39.63
C SER A 348 28.21 22.18 -39.22
N GLY A 349 27.38 22.58 -40.18
CA GLY A 349 26.18 23.39 -39.94
C GLY A 349 25.05 22.62 -39.24
N SER A 350 24.05 23.36 -38.74
CA SER A 350 22.85 22.82 -38.11
C SER A 350 21.65 23.04 -39.01
N SER A 351 21.21 22.00 -39.70
CA SER A 351 20.10 22.08 -40.65
C SER A 351 18.78 21.65 -40.03
N SER A 352 17.68 22.24 -40.50
CA SER A 352 16.36 21.96 -39.95
C SER A 352 15.25 21.87 -41.01
N LEU A 353 14.33 20.95 -40.79
CA LEU A 353 13.06 20.83 -41.49
C LEU A 353 11.91 21.01 -40.48
N LEU A 354 11.07 22.02 -40.69
CA LEU A 354 9.84 22.25 -39.93
C LEU A 354 8.62 22.07 -40.83
N ILE A 355 7.72 21.18 -40.45
CA ILE A 355 6.44 20.95 -41.13
C ILE A 355 5.32 21.29 -40.13
N GLU A 356 4.56 22.33 -40.42
CA GLU A 356 3.58 22.87 -39.49
C GLU A 356 2.30 23.38 -40.19
N ASN A 357 1.26 23.64 -39.39
CA ASN A 357 -0.01 24.25 -39.80
C ASN A 357 -0.63 23.62 -41.07
N GLY A 358 -0.62 22.29 -41.18
CA GLY A 358 -1.17 21.57 -42.33
C GLY A 358 -0.20 21.43 -43.50
N GLY A 359 1.09 21.70 -43.30
CA GLY A 359 2.13 21.49 -44.30
C GLY A 359 2.30 20.02 -44.67
N VAL A 360 2.62 19.73 -45.92
CA VAL A 360 2.79 18.36 -46.43
C VAL A 360 4.13 18.21 -47.13
N VAL A 361 4.93 17.24 -46.71
CA VAL A 361 6.17 16.83 -47.39
C VAL A 361 6.04 15.39 -47.86
N THR A 362 6.30 15.14 -49.15
CA THR A 362 6.29 13.79 -49.73
C THR A 362 7.62 13.48 -50.39
N THR A 363 8.36 12.50 -49.85
CA THR A 363 9.72 12.09 -50.28
C THR A 363 9.83 10.57 -50.28
N THR A 364 9.29 9.90 -51.30
CA THR A 364 9.01 8.45 -51.22
C THR A 364 10.18 7.50 -51.52
N GLY A 365 11.43 7.99 -51.51
CA GLY A 365 12.63 7.20 -51.79
C GLY A 365 13.40 6.84 -50.53
N PHE A 366 14.17 7.79 -50.00
CA PHE A 366 15.02 7.63 -48.82
C PHE A 366 15.01 8.94 -48.02
N ALA A 367 15.06 8.87 -46.70
CA ALA A 367 15.19 10.04 -45.85
C ALA A 367 16.27 9.80 -44.79
N ALA A 368 17.18 10.75 -44.62
CA ALA A 368 18.16 10.70 -43.54
C ALA A 368 18.29 12.02 -42.81
N ILE A 369 18.51 11.93 -41.51
CA ILE A 369 18.74 13.05 -40.60
C ILE A 369 20.12 12.85 -39.98
N GLY A 370 21.05 13.75 -40.31
CA GLY A 370 22.43 13.79 -39.79
C GLY A 370 23.48 12.91 -40.53
N LEU A 371 23.22 12.54 -41.79
CA LEU A 371 24.06 11.61 -42.57
C LEU A 371 25.45 12.16 -42.95
N LEU A 372 26.47 11.30 -42.76
CA LEU A 372 27.85 11.31 -43.32
C LEU A 372 28.47 12.70 -43.60
N GLY A 373 29.45 13.07 -42.78
CA GLY A 373 30.74 13.54 -43.31
C GLY A 373 31.82 12.65 -42.72
N GLY A 374 32.91 12.37 -43.45
CA GLY A 374 33.98 11.47 -42.99
C GLY A 374 34.47 11.77 -41.56
N ALA A 375 35.16 10.81 -40.94
CA ALA A 375 35.62 10.89 -39.53
C ALA A 375 36.09 12.30 -39.12
N GLY A 376 35.32 12.98 -38.26
CA GLY A 376 35.61 14.33 -37.76
C GLY A 376 34.56 15.42 -38.05
N THR A 377 33.47 15.14 -38.76
CA THR A 377 32.37 16.10 -38.95
C THR A 377 31.32 16.02 -37.83
N THR A 378 30.65 17.14 -37.50
CA THR A 378 29.65 17.27 -36.42
C THR A 378 28.26 17.65 -36.97
N SER A 379 27.90 17.14 -38.15
CA SER A 379 26.65 17.54 -38.81
C SER A 379 25.44 17.27 -37.91
N ALA A 380 24.60 18.28 -37.71
CA ALA A 380 23.39 18.17 -36.88
C ALA A 380 22.16 18.44 -37.74
N GLY A 381 21.35 17.41 -37.96
CA GLY A 381 20.03 17.50 -38.57
C GLY A 381 18.93 17.53 -37.50
N SER A 382 17.87 18.30 -37.74
CA SER A 382 16.67 18.26 -36.90
C SER A 382 15.41 18.34 -37.75
N VAL A 383 14.43 17.50 -37.45
CA VAL A 383 13.14 17.51 -38.12
C VAL A 383 12.03 17.62 -37.10
N THR A 384 11.06 18.50 -37.33
CA THR A 384 9.85 18.63 -36.53
C THR A 384 8.62 18.61 -37.43
N VAL A 385 7.70 17.69 -37.16
CA VAL A 385 6.37 17.63 -37.77
C VAL A 385 5.35 17.90 -36.68
N THR A 386 4.67 19.05 -36.75
CA THR A 386 3.84 19.54 -35.64
C THR A 386 2.50 20.10 -36.12
N GLY A 387 1.46 19.86 -35.33
CA GLY A 387 0.13 20.41 -35.56
C GLY A 387 -0.78 19.52 -36.43
N PRO A 388 -2.11 19.64 -36.27
CA PRO A 388 -3.07 18.83 -37.03
C PRO A 388 -2.97 19.03 -38.55
N GLY A 389 -3.00 17.93 -39.30
CA GLY A 389 -2.91 17.93 -40.77
C GLY A 389 -1.50 18.09 -41.34
N SER A 390 -0.51 18.43 -40.50
CA SER A 390 0.89 18.43 -40.90
C SER A 390 1.38 17.00 -41.10
N SER A 391 2.02 16.72 -42.24
CA SER A 391 2.44 15.35 -42.57
C SER A 391 3.77 15.26 -43.30
N TRP A 392 4.53 14.22 -42.97
CA TRP A 392 5.69 13.79 -43.74
C TRP A 392 5.49 12.35 -44.22
N ASN A 393 5.47 12.16 -45.54
CA ASN A 393 5.23 10.87 -46.17
C ASN A 393 6.46 10.41 -46.95
N ILE A 394 7.15 9.41 -46.40
CA ILE A 394 8.29 8.72 -47.03
C ILE A 394 7.82 7.43 -47.73
N GLY A 395 6.54 7.07 -47.61
CA GLY A 395 5.97 5.88 -48.25
C GLY A 395 6.67 4.60 -47.78
N SER A 396 7.12 3.77 -48.72
CA SER A 396 7.92 2.57 -48.42
C SER A 396 9.42 2.84 -48.32
N GLY A 397 9.84 4.11 -48.39
CA GLY A 397 11.24 4.50 -48.33
C GLY A 397 11.84 4.34 -46.93
N PHE A 398 13.15 4.12 -46.87
CA PHE A 398 13.88 3.95 -45.61
C PHE A 398 14.08 5.30 -44.92
N LEU A 399 13.87 5.34 -43.60
CA LEU A 399 14.15 6.51 -42.75
C LEU A 399 15.31 6.21 -41.81
N GLU A 400 16.35 7.03 -41.89
CA GLU A 400 17.52 6.96 -41.04
C GLU A 400 17.61 8.17 -40.10
N ILE A 401 17.86 7.92 -38.83
CA ILE A 401 18.09 8.96 -37.82
C ILE A 401 19.44 8.72 -37.17
N GLU A 402 20.47 9.40 -37.69
CA GLU A 402 21.84 9.35 -37.19
C GLU A 402 22.29 10.77 -36.84
N ASN A 403 22.14 11.22 -35.59
CA ASN A 403 22.44 12.60 -35.22
C ASN A 403 23.71 12.72 -34.38
N LEU A 404 24.80 13.19 -34.97
CA LEU A 404 26.08 13.44 -34.30
C LEU A 404 26.06 14.66 -33.34
N GLY A 405 24.96 15.41 -33.28
CA GLY A 405 24.75 16.57 -32.42
C GLY A 405 24.00 16.30 -31.10
N THR A 406 23.69 17.37 -30.35
CA THR A 406 22.93 17.33 -29.08
C THR A 406 21.41 17.47 -29.25
N VAL A 407 20.96 17.80 -30.46
CA VAL A 407 19.54 18.04 -30.77
C VAL A 407 18.80 16.71 -31.01
N THR A 408 17.51 16.68 -30.71
CA THR A 408 16.65 15.55 -31.08
C THR A 408 16.62 15.42 -32.61
N GLY A 409 16.80 14.21 -33.13
CA GLY A 409 16.81 13.96 -34.57
C GLY A 409 15.46 14.23 -35.22
N LEU A 410 14.40 13.64 -34.66
CA LEU A 410 13.04 13.76 -35.19
C LEU A 410 11.99 13.88 -34.10
N THR A 411 11.15 14.90 -34.20
CA THR A 411 9.96 15.06 -33.36
C THR A 411 8.70 15.06 -34.23
N VAL A 412 7.74 14.21 -33.89
CA VAL A 412 6.38 14.21 -34.44
C VAL A 412 5.43 14.52 -33.29
N GLU A 413 4.67 15.59 -33.38
CA GLU A 413 3.90 16.09 -32.23
C GLU A 413 2.59 16.80 -32.59
N ASN A 414 1.78 17.06 -31.55
CA ASN A 414 0.60 17.94 -31.62
C ASN A 414 -0.42 17.57 -32.72
N GLY A 415 -0.67 16.29 -32.97
CA GLY A 415 -1.66 15.83 -33.95
C GLY A 415 -1.12 15.64 -35.38
N ALA A 416 0.20 15.69 -35.56
CA ALA A 416 0.86 15.46 -36.84
C ALA A 416 0.98 13.97 -37.21
N SER A 417 1.28 13.68 -38.47
CA SER A 417 1.46 12.32 -38.97
C SER A 417 2.77 12.08 -39.72
N LEU A 418 3.42 10.95 -39.48
CA LEU A 418 4.57 10.45 -40.23
C LEU A 418 4.29 9.07 -40.82
N THR A 419 4.70 8.84 -42.06
CA THR A 419 4.71 7.51 -42.70
C THR A 419 6.09 7.22 -43.27
N SER A 420 6.65 6.08 -42.90
CA SER A 420 7.93 5.57 -43.39
C SER A 420 7.86 4.07 -43.70
N GLY A 421 8.80 3.59 -44.52
CA GLY A 421 9.09 2.18 -44.67
C GLY A 421 9.87 1.70 -43.45
N GLU A 422 10.94 0.95 -43.64
CA GLU A 422 11.83 0.59 -42.53
C GLU A 422 12.50 1.84 -41.95
N THR A 423 12.56 1.92 -40.62
CA THR A 423 13.17 3.05 -39.91
C THR A 423 14.27 2.56 -38.99
N LEU A 424 15.47 3.13 -39.14
CA LEU A 424 16.60 2.94 -38.25
C LEU A 424 16.80 4.20 -37.39
N ILE A 425 16.71 4.02 -36.07
CA ILE A 425 17.05 5.04 -35.08
C ILE A 425 18.41 4.66 -34.50
N GLY A 426 19.46 5.27 -35.03
CA GLY A 426 20.84 4.86 -34.85
C GLY A 426 21.61 4.99 -36.16
N GLY A 427 22.92 4.68 -36.12
CA GLY A 427 23.83 5.00 -37.21
C GLY A 427 24.48 3.80 -37.91
N PHE A 428 24.97 4.05 -39.13
CA PHE A 428 25.78 3.09 -39.90
C PHE A 428 27.25 3.07 -39.50
N ILE A 429 27.69 4.08 -38.73
CA ILE A 429 29.06 4.23 -38.24
C ILE A 429 29.05 4.48 -36.72
N ALA A 430 30.15 4.17 -36.03
CA ALA A 430 30.32 4.51 -34.62
C ALA A 430 30.16 6.03 -34.42
N SER A 431 29.04 6.41 -33.80
CA SER A 431 28.53 7.76 -33.69
C SER A 431 28.16 7.98 -32.23
N ALA A 432 28.86 8.88 -31.52
CA ALA A 432 28.56 9.20 -30.11
C ALA A 432 27.34 10.13 -29.94
N GLY A 433 26.48 10.18 -30.97
CA GLY A 433 25.40 11.13 -31.13
C GLY A 433 24.08 10.75 -30.46
N ASN A 434 23.17 11.73 -30.32
CA ASN A 434 21.84 11.53 -29.72
C ASN A 434 20.81 11.11 -30.79
N ASN A 435 20.76 9.82 -31.11
CA ASN A 435 19.80 9.26 -32.07
C ASN A 435 18.42 9.12 -31.38
N ALA A 436 17.70 10.24 -31.29
CA ALA A 436 16.43 10.31 -30.59
C ALA A 436 15.26 10.64 -31.52
N MET A 437 14.19 9.87 -31.37
CA MET A 437 12.88 10.14 -31.95
C MET A 437 11.84 10.33 -30.86
N VAL A 438 11.02 11.37 -30.98
CA VAL A 438 9.92 11.65 -30.06
C VAL A 438 8.61 11.66 -30.85
N VAL A 439 7.64 10.86 -30.42
CA VAL A 439 6.27 10.88 -30.92
C VAL A 439 5.34 11.20 -29.75
N THR A 440 4.76 12.40 -29.74
CA THR A 440 4.05 12.90 -28.56
C THR A 440 2.76 13.65 -28.89
N GLY A 441 1.82 13.64 -27.96
CA GLY A 441 0.58 14.39 -28.04
C GLY A 441 -0.57 13.60 -28.68
N SER A 442 -1.78 13.93 -28.25
CA SER A 442 -2.99 13.25 -28.70
C SER A 442 -3.23 13.47 -30.19
N GLY A 443 -3.59 12.39 -30.90
CA GLY A 443 -3.84 12.41 -32.34
C GLY A 443 -2.58 12.35 -33.20
N THR A 444 -1.39 12.40 -32.59
CA THR A 444 -0.12 12.22 -33.31
C THR A 444 0.07 10.75 -33.69
N THR A 445 0.40 10.49 -34.96
CA THR A 445 0.57 9.13 -35.46
C THR A 445 1.88 8.93 -36.22
N TRP A 446 2.54 7.80 -36.02
CA TRP A 446 3.63 7.35 -36.88
C TRP A 446 3.38 5.91 -37.36
N GLN A 447 3.39 5.71 -38.68
CA GLN A 447 3.32 4.41 -39.31
C GLN A 447 4.67 4.07 -39.93
N SER A 448 5.26 2.96 -39.51
CA SER A 448 6.53 2.44 -40.02
C SER A 448 6.35 1.05 -40.64
N GLY A 449 7.24 0.68 -41.56
CA GLY A 449 7.45 -0.68 -42.01
C GLY A 449 7.94 -1.55 -40.85
N ALA A 450 9.24 -1.50 -40.56
CA ALA A 450 9.88 -2.03 -39.36
C ALA A 450 10.55 -0.89 -38.58
N ILE A 451 10.87 -1.10 -37.31
CA ILE A 451 11.56 -0.12 -36.45
C ILE A 451 12.76 -0.80 -35.82
N LEU A 452 13.96 -0.25 -36.05
CA LEU A 452 15.21 -0.77 -35.51
C LEU A 452 15.89 0.32 -34.69
N LEU A 453 16.23 0.03 -33.44
CA LEU A 453 17.03 0.90 -32.60
C LEU A 453 18.40 0.24 -32.36
N GLY A 454 19.47 0.92 -32.79
CA GLY A 454 20.85 0.45 -32.64
C GLY A 454 21.72 0.74 -33.87
N SER A 455 22.82 0.01 -34.04
CA SER A 455 23.80 0.18 -35.12
C SER A 455 23.94 -1.08 -35.99
N VAL A 456 24.16 -0.90 -37.29
CA VAL A 456 24.35 -2.03 -38.22
C VAL A 456 25.68 -2.79 -38.03
N PRO A 457 25.79 -4.04 -38.52
CA PRO A 457 27.02 -4.81 -38.44
C PRO A 457 28.19 -4.08 -39.11
N ASN A 458 29.30 -3.89 -38.39
CA ASN A 458 30.55 -3.20 -38.79
C ASN A 458 30.68 -1.71 -38.43
N ALA A 459 29.80 -1.14 -37.61
CA ALA A 459 29.93 0.26 -37.16
C ALA A 459 31.21 0.52 -36.34
N GLY A 460 31.80 -0.52 -35.74
CA GLY A 460 33.03 -0.42 -34.94
C GLY A 460 32.73 -0.07 -33.47
N PRO A 461 33.71 -0.21 -32.55
CA PRO A 461 33.49 0.04 -31.13
C PRO A 461 33.15 1.52 -30.87
N GLY A 462 31.88 1.80 -30.58
CA GLY A 462 31.37 3.15 -30.28
C GLY A 462 29.96 3.43 -30.80
N SER A 463 29.06 2.45 -30.81
CA SER A 463 27.69 2.61 -31.30
C SER A 463 26.89 3.61 -30.47
N GLY A 464 26.21 4.54 -31.16
CA GLY A 464 25.30 5.50 -30.53
C GLY A 464 23.99 4.86 -30.11
N THR A 465 23.37 5.36 -29.04
CA THR A 465 22.06 4.90 -28.56
C THR A 465 20.94 5.35 -29.48
N GLY A 466 20.11 4.42 -29.93
CA GLY A 466 18.77 4.69 -30.44
C GLY A 466 17.76 4.85 -29.31
N THR A 467 16.99 5.94 -29.31
CA THR A 467 15.91 6.14 -28.35
C THR A 467 14.61 6.55 -29.04
N LEU A 468 13.50 5.96 -28.60
CA LEU A 468 12.14 6.32 -29.02
C LEU A 468 11.26 6.58 -27.81
N ALA A 469 10.67 7.77 -27.75
CA ALA A 469 9.66 8.11 -26.75
C ALA A 469 8.27 8.24 -27.41
N VAL A 470 7.31 7.43 -26.97
CA VAL A 470 5.90 7.48 -27.38
C VAL A 470 5.09 7.93 -26.19
N THR A 471 4.63 9.19 -26.19
CA THR A 471 4.07 9.80 -24.97
C THR A 471 2.79 10.61 -25.23
N SER A 472 2.11 10.98 -24.14
CA SER A 472 1.00 11.95 -24.15
C SER A 472 -0.15 11.61 -25.12
N GLY A 473 -0.45 10.33 -25.32
CA GLY A 473 -1.57 9.88 -26.15
C GLY A 473 -1.25 9.65 -27.63
N ALA A 474 0.03 9.60 -28.00
CA ALA A 474 0.48 9.32 -29.36
C ALA A 474 0.38 7.83 -29.74
N HIS A 475 0.28 7.54 -31.03
CA HIS A 475 0.22 6.15 -31.54
C HIS A 475 1.31 5.89 -32.58
N VAL A 476 2.19 4.94 -32.27
CA VAL A 476 3.16 4.37 -33.22
C VAL A 476 2.69 2.98 -33.64
N SER A 477 2.66 2.73 -34.95
CA SER A 477 2.35 1.41 -35.50
C SER A 477 3.41 0.93 -36.48
N ALA A 478 3.80 -0.35 -36.39
CA ALA A 478 4.70 -1.00 -37.34
C ALA A 478 4.03 -2.18 -38.04
N SER A 479 4.26 -2.36 -39.33
CA SER A 479 3.80 -3.56 -40.07
C SER A 479 4.74 -4.77 -39.92
N GLY A 480 5.97 -4.53 -39.48
CA GLY A 480 7.05 -5.49 -39.26
C GLY A 480 7.63 -5.39 -37.85
N ASN A 481 8.81 -5.95 -37.63
CA ASN A 481 9.38 -6.06 -36.28
C ASN A 481 9.74 -4.71 -35.67
N VAL A 482 9.68 -4.65 -34.34
CA VAL A 482 10.25 -3.58 -33.52
C VAL A 482 11.43 -4.15 -32.74
N ASP A 483 12.64 -3.80 -33.14
CA ASP A 483 13.89 -4.32 -32.60
C ASP A 483 14.59 -3.27 -31.76
N ILE A 484 14.82 -3.59 -30.49
CA ILE A 484 15.52 -2.72 -29.54
C ILE A 484 16.85 -3.38 -29.19
N GLY A 485 17.95 -2.67 -29.34
CA GLY A 485 19.28 -3.22 -29.02
C GLY A 485 19.99 -3.82 -30.22
N TYR A 486 19.61 -3.46 -31.45
CA TYR A 486 20.18 -3.98 -32.71
C TYR A 486 21.66 -3.57 -32.81
N SER A 487 22.57 -4.34 -32.21
CA SER A 487 24.00 -3.99 -32.19
C SER A 487 24.89 -5.23 -32.03
N PRO A 488 25.47 -5.78 -33.12
CA PRO A 488 26.29 -6.99 -33.11
C PRO A 488 27.73 -6.80 -32.60
N ASP A 489 28.10 -5.60 -32.12
CA ASP A 489 29.49 -5.28 -31.71
C ASP A 489 29.76 -5.53 -30.20
N GLY A 490 28.79 -6.06 -29.46
CA GLY A 490 28.99 -6.59 -28.11
C GLY A 490 28.95 -5.56 -26.98
N GLY A 491 27.78 -5.41 -26.37
CA GLY A 491 27.61 -5.32 -24.90
C GLY A 491 28.38 -4.25 -24.09
N SER A 492 28.65 -3.06 -24.63
CA SER A 492 29.36 -1.99 -23.88
C SER A 492 28.53 -1.30 -22.77
N GLY A 493 27.33 -1.79 -22.44
CA GLY A 493 26.44 -1.22 -21.40
C GLY A 493 25.58 -0.03 -21.86
N VAL A 494 25.73 0.37 -23.12
CA VAL A 494 24.90 1.38 -23.79
C VAL A 494 23.57 0.73 -24.22
N LYS A 495 22.42 1.30 -23.81
CA LYS A 495 21.10 0.69 -23.99
C LYS A 495 20.27 1.46 -25.00
N ASP A 496 19.89 0.80 -26.10
CA ASP A 496 18.80 1.25 -26.93
C ASP A 496 17.49 1.15 -26.15
N SER A 497 16.59 2.12 -26.31
CA SER A 497 15.38 2.13 -25.49
C SER A 497 14.14 2.66 -26.18
N ILE A 498 13.02 2.00 -25.91
CA ILE A 498 11.69 2.51 -26.20
C ILE A 498 10.98 2.79 -24.87
N THR A 499 10.42 3.98 -24.73
CA THR A 499 9.52 4.34 -23.64
C THR A 499 8.14 4.62 -24.20
N VAL A 500 7.13 3.88 -23.75
CA VAL A 500 5.72 4.13 -24.06
C VAL A 500 5.05 4.55 -22.76
N ASP A 501 4.69 5.83 -22.66
CA ASP A 501 4.28 6.44 -21.39
C ASP A 501 3.00 7.28 -21.50
N GLY A 502 2.13 7.15 -20.51
CA GLY A 502 0.94 7.98 -20.35
C GLY A 502 -0.31 7.39 -21.00
N GLY A 503 -1.46 7.73 -20.40
CA GLY A 503 -2.76 7.22 -20.83
C GLY A 503 -3.04 7.48 -22.31
N GLY A 504 -3.33 6.41 -23.05
CA GLY A 504 -3.64 6.47 -24.47
C GLY A 504 -2.43 6.42 -25.41
N SER A 505 -1.20 6.46 -24.89
CA SER A 505 0.01 6.23 -25.69
C SER A 505 0.10 4.76 -26.11
N LYS A 506 0.40 4.51 -27.38
CA LYS A 506 0.38 3.15 -27.95
C LYS A 506 1.57 2.86 -28.86
N LEU A 507 2.14 1.69 -28.70
CA LEU A 507 3.01 1.05 -29.69
C LEU A 507 2.37 -0.27 -30.12
N THR A 508 2.04 -0.41 -31.40
CA THR A 508 1.41 -1.63 -31.93
C THR A 508 2.17 -2.16 -33.12
N THR A 509 2.46 -3.45 -33.16
CA THR A 509 2.99 -4.11 -34.36
C THR A 509 2.16 -5.33 -34.74
N THR A 510 2.08 -5.60 -36.03
CA THR A 510 1.54 -6.86 -36.57
C THR A 510 2.57 -7.98 -36.66
N SER A 511 3.75 -7.80 -36.04
CA SER A 511 4.86 -8.74 -36.00
C SER A 511 5.41 -8.81 -34.57
N ASN A 512 6.73 -8.85 -34.38
CA ASN A 512 7.36 -9.10 -33.08
C ASN A 512 7.91 -7.81 -32.45
N VAL A 513 7.94 -7.77 -31.11
CA VAL A 513 8.72 -6.80 -30.33
C VAL A 513 9.90 -7.54 -29.70
N ARG A 514 11.12 -7.25 -30.14
CA ARG A 514 12.34 -7.94 -29.70
C ARG A 514 13.24 -6.98 -28.94
N VAL A 515 13.41 -7.25 -27.64
CA VAL A 515 14.16 -6.39 -26.72
C VAL A 515 15.51 -7.04 -26.42
N GLY A 516 16.61 -6.35 -26.71
CA GLY A 516 17.96 -6.92 -26.63
C GLY A 516 18.32 -7.76 -27.86
N TYR A 517 17.88 -7.38 -29.05
CA TYR A 517 18.14 -8.12 -30.29
C TYR A 517 19.62 -8.01 -30.71
N TYR A 518 20.45 -9.04 -30.47
CA TYR A 518 21.92 -9.04 -30.65
C TYR A 518 22.75 -8.08 -29.78
N GLY A 519 22.12 -7.17 -29.04
CA GLY A 519 22.79 -6.23 -28.14
C GLY A 519 22.01 -6.01 -26.84
N THR A 520 22.04 -4.78 -26.32
CA THR A 520 21.33 -4.43 -25.08
C THR A 520 20.15 -3.51 -25.38
N GLY A 521 18.94 -3.94 -25.01
CA GLY A 521 17.70 -3.19 -25.26
C GLY A 521 16.83 -3.05 -24.01
N ALA A 522 16.08 -1.95 -23.95
CA ALA A 522 15.11 -1.69 -22.90
C ALA A 522 13.74 -1.26 -23.45
N LEU A 523 12.67 -1.83 -22.90
CA LEU A 523 11.30 -1.37 -23.13
C LEU A 523 10.68 -0.96 -21.79
N THR A 524 10.12 0.24 -21.72
CA THR A 524 9.31 0.69 -20.58
C THR A 524 7.89 0.98 -21.03
N VAL A 525 6.91 0.39 -20.34
CA VAL A 525 5.48 0.64 -20.52
C VAL A 525 4.93 1.18 -19.21
N SER A 526 4.51 2.45 -19.20
CA SER A 526 4.15 3.14 -17.95
C SER A 526 2.95 4.07 -18.06
N ASN A 527 2.37 4.39 -16.89
CA ASN A 527 1.32 5.38 -16.71
C ASN A 527 0.07 5.22 -17.61
N GLY A 528 -0.37 3.98 -17.87
CA GLY A 528 -1.58 3.71 -18.66
C GLY A 528 -1.37 3.52 -20.16
N ALA A 529 -0.11 3.28 -20.57
CA ALA A 529 0.28 3.01 -21.95
C ALA A 529 0.00 1.56 -22.39
N LEU A 530 -0.04 1.33 -23.71
CA LEU A 530 -0.23 0.00 -24.30
C LEU A 530 0.88 -0.34 -25.29
N VAL A 531 1.47 -1.51 -25.14
CA VAL A 531 2.27 -2.18 -26.19
C VAL A 531 1.54 -3.44 -26.64
N SER A 532 1.42 -3.65 -27.95
CA SER A 532 0.79 -4.85 -28.52
C SER A 532 1.57 -5.40 -29.71
N ASP A 533 1.76 -6.71 -29.72
CA ASP A 533 2.49 -7.44 -30.76
C ASP A 533 1.98 -8.89 -30.90
N ILE A 534 2.53 -9.63 -31.86
CA ILE A 534 2.29 -11.08 -31.98
C ILE A 534 3.18 -11.84 -31.00
N GLU A 535 4.49 -11.60 -31.06
CA GLU A 535 5.48 -12.28 -30.23
C GLU A 535 6.44 -11.27 -29.59
N GLY A 536 6.49 -11.31 -28.26
CA GLY A 536 7.41 -10.51 -27.47
C GLY A 536 8.62 -11.35 -27.09
N ASP A 537 9.81 -10.91 -27.46
CA ASP A 537 11.07 -11.58 -27.09
C ASP A 537 11.92 -10.66 -26.23
N ILE A 538 12.39 -11.14 -25.09
CA ILE A 538 13.26 -10.39 -24.18
C ILE A 538 14.59 -11.12 -24.07
N GLY A 539 15.68 -10.46 -24.46
CA GLY A 539 16.97 -11.10 -24.66
C GLY A 539 16.84 -12.09 -25.82
N TYR A 540 16.78 -11.60 -27.05
CA TYR A 540 16.71 -12.43 -28.24
C TYR A 540 18.07 -12.50 -28.94
N SER A 541 18.58 -13.71 -29.15
CA SER A 541 19.74 -13.99 -30.00
C SER A 541 19.40 -15.04 -31.04
N SER A 542 19.89 -14.90 -32.28
CA SER A 542 19.74 -15.93 -33.31
C SER A 542 21.00 -16.07 -34.15
N THR A 543 21.38 -17.26 -34.63
CA THR A 543 22.57 -17.39 -35.50
C THR A 543 22.31 -17.01 -36.96
N ASN A 544 21.06 -16.71 -37.32
CA ASN A 544 20.65 -16.47 -38.69
C ASN A 544 20.22 -15.02 -38.91
N ALA A 545 21.20 -14.11 -38.93
CA ALA A 545 20.98 -12.69 -39.29
C ALA A 545 20.33 -12.53 -40.68
N ALA A 546 20.35 -13.56 -41.54
CA ALA A 546 19.73 -13.55 -42.87
C ALA A 546 18.21 -13.83 -42.87
N ALA A 547 17.61 -14.30 -41.77
CA ALA A 547 16.17 -14.61 -41.73
C ALA A 547 15.28 -13.43 -41.33
N ALA A 548 15.86 -12.31 -40.87
CA ALA A 548 15.10 -11.19 -40.30
C ALA A 548 14.59 -10.16 -41.34
N GLY A 549 14.69 -10.43 -42.65
CA GLY A 549 14.27 -9.49 -43.70
C GLY A 549 15.05 -8.17 -43.74
N ALA A 550 15.98 -7.96 -42.80
CA ALA A 550 16.86 -6.80 -42.74
C ALA A 550 17.79 -6.78 -43.96
N ILE A 551 17.92 -5.60 -44.57
CA ILE A 551 18.74 -5.35 -45.76
C ILE A 551 20.25 -5.61 -45.48
N PHE A 552 20.64 -5.80 -44.21
CA PHE A 552 22.04 -5.81 -43.77
C PHE A 552 22.42 -7.11 -43.01
N SER A 553 22.76 -8.17 -43.75
CA SER A 553 23.26 -9.44 -43.20
C SER A 553 24.79 -9.50 -43.23
N GLY A 554 25.46 -9.26 -42.09
CA GLY A 554 26.94 -9.30 -42.01
C GLY A 554 27.57 -9.74 -40.69
N ALA A 555 26.80 -9.92 -39.62
CA ALA A 555 27.35 -10.29 -38.31
C ALA A 555 27.79 -11.77 -38.27
N THR A 556 29.08 -12.03 -38.01
CA THR A 556 29.67 -13.39 -38.00
C THR A 556 30.18 -13.85 -36.62
N THR A 557 30.01 -13.06 -35.56
CA THR A 557 30.41 -13.44 -34.19
C THR A 557 29.22 -13.37 -33.21
N PRO A 558 28.92 -14.45 -32.45
CA PRO A 558 27.86 -14.45 -31.45
C PRO A 558 28.12 -13.42 -30.34
N THR A 559 27.21 -12.49 -30.13
CA THR A 559 27.25 -11.50 -29.03
C THR A 559 26.34 -11.89 -27.87
N ASN A 560 26.57 -11.24 -26.73
CA ASN A 560 25.63 -11.30 -25.60
C ASN A 560 24.39 -10.47 -25.92
N SER A 561 23.22 -11.09 -25.81
CA SER A 561 21.91 -10.45 -25.94
C SER A 561 21.35 -10.17 -24.56
N ILE A 562 20.98 -8.93 -24.27
CA ILE A 562 20.44 -8.50 -22.97
C ILE A 562 19.19 -7.66 -23.19
N GLY A 563 18.02 -8.24 -22.88
CA GLY A 563 16.74 -7.53 -22.91
C GLY A 563 16.24 -7.22 -21.51
N SER A 564 15.75 -6.01 -21.30
CA SER A 564 15.06 -5.62 -20.07
C SER A 564 13.72 -4.96 -20.37
N VAL A 565 12.64 -5.46 -19.78
CA VAL A 565 11.31 -4.85 -19.90
C VAL A 565 10.76 -4.51 -18.54
N LEU A 566 10.23 -3.29 -18.42
CA LEU A 566 9.48 -2.81 -17.26
C LEU A 566 8.05 -2.47 -17.67
N VAL A 567 7.07 -3.14 -17.07
CA VAL A 567 5.65 -2.78 -17.19
C VAL A 567 5.17 -2.32 -15.82
N THR A 568 4.84 -1.03 -15.68
CA THR A 568 4.61 -0.40 -14.38
C THR A 568 3.48 0.63 -14.40
N GLY A 569 2.80 0.80 -13.27
CA GLY A 569 1.69 1.74 -13.12
C GLY A 569 0.35 1.19 -13.61
N ALA A 570 -0.72 1.58 -12.91
CA ALA A 570 -2.06 1.11 -13.18
C ALA A 570 -2.50 1.40 -14.63
N GLY A 571 -3.04 0.38 -15.31
CA GLY A 571 -3.53 0.47 -16.69
C GLY A 571 -2.44 0.36 -17.77
N SER A 572 -1.16 0.25 -17.39
CA SER A 572 -0.09 -0.05 -18.34
C SER A 572 -0.13 -1.51 -18.74
N MET A 573 -0.16 -1.79 -20.04
CA MET A 573 -0.36 -3.13 -20.56
C MET A 573 0.66 -3.49 -21.65
N TRP A 574 1.21 -4.69 -21.57
CA TRP A 574 1.89 -5.33 -22.70
C TRP A 574 1.15 -6.61 -23.09
N THR A 575 0.58 -6.63 -24.30
CA THR A 575 -0.25 -7.73 -24.79
C THR A 575 0.39 -8.42 -25.99
N ASN A 576 0.49 -9.75 -25.95
CA ASN A 576 1.05 -10.54 -27.04
C ASN A 576 0.31 -11.88 -27.22
N THR A 577 0.55 -12.54 -28.36
CA THR A 577 0.09 -13.93 -28.56
C THR A 577 1.00 -14.89 -27.80
N THR A 578 2.31 -14.68 -27.88
CA THR A 578 3.34 -15.44 -27.15
C THR A 578 4.37 -14.48 -26.57
N LEU A 579 4.91 -14.78 -25.38
CA LEU A 579 6.01 -14.04 -24.76
C LEU A 579 7.13 -14.99 -24.40
N ILE A 580 8.36 -14.64 -24.77
CA ILE A 580 9.57 -15.38 -24.43
C ILE A 580 10.52 -14.47 -23.64
N VAL A 581 10.88 -14.91 -22.45
CA VAL A 581 11.84 -14.23 -21.56
C VAL A 581 13.13 -15.03 -21.52
N GLY A 582 14.16 -14.53 -22.19
CA GLY A 582 15.41 -15.23 -22.44
C GLY A 582 15.26 -16.20 -23.59
N ASP A 583 15.49 -15.72 -24.82
CA ASP A 583 15.47 -16.52 -26.04
C ASP A 583 16.85 -16.60 -26.72
N ASN A 584 17.24 -17.82 -27.06
CA ASN A 584 18.39 -18.10 -27.89
C ASN A 584 17.93 -18.99 -29.04
N ALA A 585 17.34 -18.38 -30.07
CA ALA A 585 16.83 -19.01 -31.26
C ALA A 585 17.99 -19.54 -32.14
N THR A 586 18.72 -20.57 -31.66
CA THR A 586 19.29 -21.71 -32.41
C THR A 586 20.19 -22.59 -31.52
N VAL A 587 19.87 -23.88 -31.41
CA VAL A 587 20.86 -24.94 -31.09
C VAL A 587 20.72 -26.05 -32.14
N ALA A 588 21.41 -25.88 -33.27
CA ALA A 588 21.79 -27.00 -34.13
C ALA A 588 23.08 -26.65 -34.90
N SER A 589 24.19 -27.24 -34.46
CA SER A 589 25.43 -27.47 -35.23
C SER A 589 26.16 -26.26 -35.85
N PHE A 590 26.96 -25.55 -35.05
CA PHE A 590 28.27 -25.06 -35.49
C PHE A 590 29.33 -25.38 -34.43
N PRO A 591 30.27 -26.31 -34.68
CA PRO A 591 31.34 -26.61 -33.75
C PRO A 591 32.47 -25.59 -33.93
N GLY A 592 32.63 -24.71 -32.94
CA GLY A 592 33.82 -23.86 -32.82
C GLY A 592 33.51 -22.36 -32.72
N THR A 593 33.98 -21.78 -31.61
CA THR A 593 34.15 -20.35 -31.31
C THR A 593 32.91 -19.48 -31.04
N GLY A 594 32.44 -19.51 -29.78
CA GLY A 594 31.65 -18.43 -29.15
C GLY A 594 30.25 -18.85 -28.68
N THR A 595 30.06 -19.13 -27.38
CA THR A 595 28.73 -19.28 -26.77
C THR A 595 28.18 -17.91 -26.39
N GLY A 596 27.53 -17.21 -27.32
CA GLY A 596 26.79 -15.99 -26.97
C GLY A 596 25.76 -16.31 -25.89
N THR A 597 25.70 -15.50 -24.83
CA THR A 597 24.70 -15.68 -23.76
C THR A 597 23.48 -14.81 -24.06
N SER A 598 22.29 -15.33 -23.82
CA SER A 598 21.05 -14.58 -23.98
C SER A 598 20.40 -14.37 -22.61
N THR A 599 20.10 -13.14 -22.23
CA THR A 599 19.53 -12.79 -20.93
C THR A 599 18.30 -11.91 -21.10
N GLY A 600 17.13 -12.41 -20.69
CA GLY A 600 15.89 -11.66 -20.66
C GLY A 600 15.44 -11.37 -19.23
N THR A 601 15.05 -10.13 -18.94
CA THR A 601 14.42 -9.76 -17.67
C THR A 601 13.11 -9.02 -17.90
N LEU A 602 12.03 -9.55 -17.35
CA LEU A 602 10.72 -8.91 -17.29
C LEU A 602 10.43 -8.50 -15.85
N THR A 603 10.14 -7.22 -15.63
CA THR A 603 9.71 -6.71 -14.32
C THR A 603 8.30 -6.12 -14.46
N ILE A 604 7.40 -6.54 -13.58
CA ILE A 604 5.99 -6.14 -13.59
C ILE A 604 5.64 -5.62 -12.20
N SER A 605 5.36 -4.32 -12.09
CA SER A 605 5.18 -3.63 -10.81
C SER A 605 4.01 -2.65 -10.82
N ASP A 606 3.62 -2.18 -9.63
CA ASP A 606 2.74 -1.03 -9.42
C ASP A 606 1.43 -1.08 -10.21
N GLY A 607 0.85 -2.28 -10.36
CA GLY A 607 -0.40 -2.51 -11.09
C GLY A 607 -0.28 -2.60 -12.61
N GLY A 608 0.94 -2.66 -13.16
CA GLY A 608 1.16 -3.00 -14.58
C GLY A 608 0.73 -4.43 -14.91
N GLU A 609 0.34 -4.68 -16.16
CA GLU A 609 -0.17 -5.97 -16.61
C GLU A 609 0.59 -6.48 -17.85
N VAL A 610 0.98 -7.75 -17.79
CA VAL A 610 1.45 -8.50 -18.97
C VAL A 610 0.43 -9.58 -19.28
N SER A 611 -0.08 -9.58 -20.52
CA SER A 611 -1.09 -10.52 -20.98
C SER A 611 -0.58 -11.28 -22.20
N SER A 612 -0.52 -12.60 -22.10
CA SER A 612 -0.15 -13.49 -23.19
C SER A 612 -1.27 -14.49 -23.44
N THR A 613 -1.63 -14.67 -24.71
CA THR A 613 -2.69 -15.63 -25.07
C THR A 613 -2.21 -17.07 -24.90
N ASN A 614 -0.94 -17.35 -25.20
CA ASN A 614 -0.27 -18.61 -25.00
C ASN A 614 0.54 -18.63 -23.69
N ALA A 615 1.21 -19.74 -23.40
CA ALA A 615 2.12 -19.82 -22.27
C ALA A 615 3.30 -18.84 -22.45
N ILE A 616 3.71 -18.20 -21.36
CA ILE A 616 4.95 -17.42 -21.31
C ILE A 616 6.11 -18.40 -21.18
N ILE A 617 7.08 -18.34 -22.08
CA ILE A 617 8.26 -19.22 -22.07
C ILE A 617 9.41 -18.48 -21.38
N VAL A 618 10.08 -19.12 -20.41
CA VAL A 618 11.20 -18.52 -19.68
C VAL A 618 12.45 -19.38 -19.82
N GLY A 619 13.55 -18.79 -20.27
CA GLY A 619 14.78 -19.51 -20.60
C GLY A 619 14.51 -20.57 -21.68
N ALA A 620 14.02 -20.15 -22.84
CA ALA A 620 13.48 -21.06 -23.86
C ALA A 620 14.49 -22.13 -24.31
N ASN A 621 15.73 -21.71 -24.54
CA ASN A 621 16.77 -22.50 -25.20
C ASN A 621 18.02 -22.66 -24.31
N ALA A 622 18.81 -23.71 -24.54
CA ALA A 622 20.05 -23.93 -23.81
C ALA A 622 21.01 -22.73 -23.98
N GLY A 623 21.58 -22.23 -22.87
CA GLY A 623 22.41 -21.03 -22.85
C GLY A 623 21.64 -19.70 -22.76
N ALA A 624 20.31 -19.72 -22.77
CA ALA A 624 19.47 -18.57 -22.43
C ALA A 624 19.17 -18.52 -20.92
N THR A 625 19.04 -17.31 -20.37
CA THR A 625 18.61 -17.04 -19.00
C THR A 625 17.40 -16.10 -19.02
N GLY A 626 16.31 -16.49 -18.37
CA GLY A 626 15.10 -15.70 -18.25
C GLY A 626 14.73 -15.42 -16.80
N THR A 627 14.41 -14.18 -16.47
CA THR A 627 13.94 -13.77 -15.14
C THR A 627 12.63 -13.01 -15.25
N ILE A 628 11.63 -13.43 -14.49
CA ILE A 628 10.39 -12.66 -14.28
C ILE A 628 10.39 -12.15 -12.83
N ASN A 629 10.31 -10.84 -12.65
CA ASN A 629 10.14 -10.19 -11.37
C ASN A 629 8.69 -9.69 -11.22
N VAL A 630 8.00 -10.17 -10.19
CA VAL A 630 6.72 -9.63 -9.75
C VAL A 630 6.98 -8.70 -8.57
N GLY A 631 6.81 -7.40 -8.80
CA GLY A 631 7.30 -6.34 -7.92
C GLY A 631 8.70 -5.88 -8.33
N ALA A 632 9.68 -6.00 -7.44
CA ALA A 632 11.06 -5.61 -7.67
C ALA A 632 11.98 -6.80 -7.99
N ALA A 633 13.21 -6.54 -8.42
CA ALA A 633 14.24 -7.59 -8.56
C ALA A 633 14.83 -7.99 -7.19
N VAL A 634 15.52 -9.12 -7.11
CA VAL A 634 16.23 -9.58 -5.89
C VAL A 634 17.18 -8.49 -5.39
N GLY A 635 17.17 -8.25 -4.07
CA GLY A 635 18.02 -7.25 -3.41
C GLY A 635 17.58 -5.79 -3.58
N GLN A 636 16.54 -5.52 -4.36
CA GLN A 636 15.91 -4.20 -4.44
C GLN A 636 14.76 -4.06 -3.43
N SER A 637 14.39 -2.84 -3.09
CA SER A 637 13.25 -2.60 -2.20
C SER A 637 11.95 -3.11 -2.84
N PRO A 638 11.09 -3.84 -2.11
CA PRO A 638 9.81 -4.32 -2.63
C PRO A 638 8.91 -3.14 -3.02
N VAL A 639 8.20 -3.28 -4.14
CA VAL A 639 7.15 -2.36 -4.64
C VAL A 639 5.83 -3.11 -4.79
N ALA A 640 4.73 -2.43 -5.16
CA ALA A 640 3.48 -3.15 -5.39
C ALA A 640 3.64 -4.13 -6.57
N PRO A 641 3.03 -5.33 -6.52
CA PRO A 641 3.15 -6.29 -7.61
C PRO A 641 2.37 -5.80 -8.85
N GLY A 642 2.85 -6.19 -10.03
CA GLY A 642 2.03 -6.21 -11.24
C GLY A 642 1.26 -7.52 -11.40
N THR A 643 0.58 -7.69 -12.53
CA THR A 643 -0.21 -8.89 -12.83
C THR A 643 0.26 -9.57 -14.11
N ILE A 644 0.17 -10.91 -14.12
CA ILE A 644 0.42 -11.74 -15.29
C ILE A 644 -0.87 -12.48 -15.62
N SER A 645 -1.37 -12.30 -16.84
CA SER A 645 -2.48 -13.07 -17.39
C SER A 645 -1.95 -13.98 -18.50
N ALA A 646 -1.77 -15.26 -18.18
CA ALA A 646 -1.37 -16.30 -19.14
C ALA A 646 -1.91 -17.66 -18.67
N PRO A 647 -2.14 -18.63 -19.57
CA PRO A 647 -2.53 -19.98 -19.18
C PRO A 647 -1.46 -20.71 -18.35
N ALA A 648 -0.18 -20.44 -18.61
CA ALA A 648 0.95 -21.00 -17.87
C ALA A 648 2.23 -20.16 -18.05
N ILE A 649 3.17 -20.34 -17.14
CA ILE A 649 4.60 -20.02 -17.34
C ILE A 649 5.34 -21.35 -17.50
N GLN A 650 6.05 -21.50 -18.61
CA GLN A 650 6.79 -22.71 -18.96
C GLN A 650 8.29 -22.41 -19.05
N PHE A 651 9.07 -23.05 -18.18
CA PHE A 651 10.52 -23.01 -18.27
C PHE A 651 11.02 -23.93 -19.39
N GLY A 652 11.89 -23.39 -20.25
CA GLY A 652 12.52 -24.10 -21.37
C GLY A 652 13.78 -24.87 -20.96
N ALA A 653 14.71 -25.03 -21.92
CA ALA A 653 15.98 -25.73 -21.71
C ALA A 653 17.09 -24.85 -21.10
N GLY A 654 16.87 -23.54 -20.98
CA GLY A 654 17.77 -22.56 -20.38
C GLY A 654 17.56 -22.40 -18.87
N GLY A 655 18.27 -21.42 -18.27
CA GLY A 655 18.05 -21.02 -16.89
C GLY A 655 16.81 -20.15 -16.78
N GLY A 656 15.90 -20.46 -15.87
CA GLY A 656 14.67 -19.69 -15.68
C GLY A 656 14.38 -19.46 -14.21
N THR A 657 14.05 -18.22 -13.84
CA THR A 657 13.69 -17.85 -12.47
C THR A 657 12.46 -16.96 -12.44
N ILE A 658 11.54 -17.22 -11.52
CA ILE A 658 10.49 -16.27 -11.11
C ILE A 658 10.84 -15.74 -9.72
N VAL A 659 10.80 -14.42 -9.57
CA VAL A 659 11.09 -13.71 -8.34
C VAL A 659 9.82 -13.00 -7.86
N PHE A 660 9.41 -13.30 -6.63
CA PHE A 660 8.39 -12.55 -5.91
C PHE A 660 9.09 -11.66 -4.86
N ASN A 661 9.20 -10.37 -5.18
CA ASN A 661 9.71 -9.36 -4.25
C ASN A 661 8.78 -8.15 -4.28
N HIS A 662 7.67 -8.26 -3.56
CA HIS A 662 6.60 -7.27 -3.60
C HIS A 662 6.11 -6.88 -2.20
N SER A 663 5.39 -5.77 -2.11
CA SER A 663 4.89 -5.21 -0.84
C SER A 663 3.50 -5.73 -0.42
N SER A 664 2.82 -6.50 -1.28
CA SER A 664 1.49 -7.05 -0.96
C SER A 664 1.52 -8.11 0.14
N THR A 665 0.45 -8.15 0.94
CA THR A 665 0.23 -9.09 2.06
C THR A 665 -0.64 -10.30 1.69
N ASP A 666 -1.17 -10.35 0.47
CA ASP A 666 -2.12 -11.38 0.01
C ASP A 666 -2.12 -11.55 -1.52
N TYR A 667 -0.97 -11.40 -2.18
CA TYR A 667 -0.88 -11.48 -3.64
C TYR A 667 -1.20 -12.89 -4.15
N VAL A 668 -2.35 -13.04 -4.82
CA VAL A 668 -2.79 -14.31 -5.38
C VAL A 668 -2.19 -14.52 -6.77
N PHE A 669 -1.42 -15.57 -6.94
CA PHE A 669 -0.84 -15.98 -8.21
C PHE A 669 -1.48 -17.29 -8.70
N GLY A 670 -2.33 -17.18 -9.73
CA GLY A 670 -3.11 -18.29 -10.28
C GLY A 670 -2.53 -18.96 -11.53
N THR A 671 -1.52 -18.35 -12.15
CA THR A 671 -0.88 -18.90 -13.36
C THR A 671 -0.03 -20.11 -13.00
N SER A 672 -0.25 -21.25 -13.69
CA SER A 672 0.51 -22.48 -13.43
C SER A 672 1.97 -22.33 -13.89
N ILE A 673 2.92 -22.82 -13.07
CA ILE A 673 4.37 -22.78 -13.35
C ILE A 673 4.87 -24.20 -13.61
N GLN A 674 5.59 -24.41 -14.71
CA GLN A 674 6.01 -25.73 -15.20
C GLN A 674 7.44 -25.69 -15.75
N GLY A 675 8.14 -26.84 -15.80
CA GLY A 675 9.50 -26.95 -16.39
C GLY A 675 10.65 -26.84 -15.37
N ALA A 676 11.90 -26.67 -15.83
CA ALA A 676 13.09 -26.85 -14.99
C ALA A 676 13.57 -25.61 -14.18
N GLY A 677 12.81 -24.50 -14.18
CA GLY A 677 13.20 -23.25 -13.52
C GLY A 677 12.88 -23.18 -12.02
N SER A 678 13.45 -22.18 -11.36
CA SER A 678 13.34 -21.94 -9.91
C SER A 678 12.40 -20.80 -9.55
N VAL A 679 11.95 -20.80 -8.29
CA VAL A 679 11.10 -19.75 -7.70
C VAL A 679 11.77 -19.17 -6.46
N GLU A 680 11.88 -17.84 -6.42
CA GLU A 680 12.42 -17.07 -5.29
C GLU A 680 11.31 -16.21 -4.67
N VAL A 681 11.22 -16.20 -3.34
CA VAL A 681 10.25 -15.42 -2.57
C VAL A 681 11.00 -14.57 -1.54
N ASP A 682 11.28 -13.33 -1.90
CA ASP A 682 12.14 -12.42 -1.13
C ASP A 682 11.35 -11.49 -0.20
N SER A 683 10.14 -11.06 -0.59
CA SER A 683 9.30 -10.18 0.24
C SER A 683 7.82 -10.29 -0.13
N GLY A 684 6.96 -9.83 0.79
CA GLY A 684 5.51 -9.92 0.67
C GLY A 684 4.97 -11.32 0.89
N THR A 685 3.66 -11.48 0.77
CA THR A 685 2.98 -12.78 0.85
C THR A 685 2.44 -13.16 -0.52
N THR A 686 2.95 -14.25 -1.08
CA THR A 686 2.52 -14.81 -2.37
C THR A 686 1.69 -16.07 -2.13
N VAL A 687 0.48 -16.13 -2.68
CA VAL A 687 -0.41 -17.28 -2.61
C VAL A 687 -0.42 -18.02 -3.94
N LEU A 688 0.21 -19.20 -4.00
CA LEU A 688 0.17 -20.07 -5.17
C LEU A 688 -1.07 -20.96 -5.11
N THR A 689 -2.03 -20.72 -6.00
CA THR A 689 -3.32 -21.45 -6.02
C THR A 689 -3.35 -22.60 -7.02
N ALA A 690 -2.50 -22.56 -8.05
CA ALA A 690 -2.43 -23.61 -9.07
C ALA A 690 -1.62 -24.85 -8.62
N THR A 691 -1.81 -25.95 -9.34
CA THR A 691 -0.88 -27.09 -9.33
C THR A 691 0.32 -26.75 -10.20
N ASN A 692 1.45 -26.45 -9.57
CA ASN A 692 2.71 -26.12 -10.24
C ASN A 692 3.60 -27.37 -10.32
N THR A 693 4.14 -27.64 -11.50
CA THR A 693 4.91 -28.84 -11.82
C THR A 693 6.37 -28.55 -12.16
N TYR A 694 6.84 -27.33 -11.86
CA TYR A 694 8.26 -26.99 -12.05
C TYR A 694 9.16 -27.83 -11.15
N THR A 695 10.40 -28.05 -11.58
CA THR A 695 11.36 -28.95 -10.93
C THR A 695 12.59 -28.26 -10.36
N GLY A 696 12.81 -26.98 -10.65
CA GLY A 696 13.84 -26.19 -9.97
C GLY A 696 13.51 -25.94 -8.50
N ALA A 697 14.49 -25.41 -7.76
CA ALA A 697 14.36 -25.15 -6.34
C ALA A 697 13.34 -24.03 -6.05
N THR A 698 12.74 -24.08 -4.86
CA THR A 698 11.93 -22.99 -4.29
C THR A 698 12.63 -22.43 -3.07
N ASN A 699 13.01 -21.16 -3.10
CA ASN A 699 13.72 -20.51 -2.01
C ASN A 699 12.88 -19.36 -1.44
N ILE A 700 12.73 -19.33 -0.11
CA ILE A 700 12.00 -18.29 0.60
C ILE A 700 13.01 -17.52 1.46
N ASN A 701 13.41 -16.33 1.01
CA ASN A 701 14.54 -15.56 1.55
C ASN A 701 14.13 -14.44 2.53
N GLY A 702 12.83 -14.17 2.65
CA GLY A 702 12.31 -13.13 3.54
C GLY A 702 10.80 -12.89 3.43
N GLY A 703 10.17 -13.34 2.34
CA GLY A 703 8.72 -13.28 2.17
C GLY A 703 7.98 -14.47 2.80
N THR A 704 6.67 -14.50 2.60
CA THR A 704 5.79 -15.62 2.93
C THR A 704 5.30 -16.28 1.66
N LEU A 705 5.52 -17.59 1.52
CA LEU A 705 4.92 -18.39 0.45
C LEU A 705 3.77 -19.21 1.02
N ASN A 706 2.55 -18.87 0.60
CA ASN A 706 1.36 -19.65 0.88
C ASN A 706 1.07 -20.61 -0.28
N VAL A 707 1.22 -21.91 -0.04
CA VAL A 707 0.90 -22.94 -1.03
C VAL A 707 -0.52 -23.43 -0.78
N ALA A 708 -1.49 -22.90 -1.53
CA ALA A 708 -2.87 -23.39 -1.55
C ALA A 708 -3.06 -24.54 -2.57
N GLY A 709 -2.29 -24.53 -3.66
CA GLY A 709 -2.25 -25.58 -4.67
C GLY A 709 -1.17 -26.64 -4.40
N ALA A 710 -0.24 -26.85 -5.34
CA ALA A 710 0.86 -27.79 -5.15
C ALA A 710 2.17 -27.32 -5.82
N ILE A 711 3.31 -27.65 -5.21
CA ILE A 711 4.68 -27.47 -5.74
C ILE A 711 5.52 -28.75 -5.53
N THR A 712 4.90 -29.93 -5.62
CA THR A 712 5.54 -31.23 -5.34
C THR A 712 6.65 -31.60 -6.33
N GLY A 713 6.67 -30.97 -7.51
CA GLY A 713 7.72 -31.16 -8.51
C GLY A 713 9.06 -30.52 -8.13
N SER A 714 9.05 -29.52 -7.25
CA SER A 714 10.25 -28.78 -6.82
C SER A 714 11.33 -29.74 -6.31
N SER A 715 12.57 -29.53 -6.77
CA SER A 715 13.74 -30.31 -6.30
C SER A 715 14.08 -30.06 -4.83
N GLY A 716 13.52 -29.01 -4.23
CA GLY A 716 13.62 -28.73 -2.80
C GLY A 716 13.00 -27.38 -2.46
N VAL A 717 12.27 -27.32 -1.35
CA VAL A 717 11.78 -26.07 -0.75
C VAL A 717 12.71 -25.69 0.39
N THR A 718 13.36 -24.53 0.30
CA THR A 718 14.27 -24.01 1.32
C THR A 718 13.70 -22.73 1.92
N VAL A 719 13.55 -22.69 3.24
CA VAL A 719 13.09 -21.50 3.96
C VAL A 719 14.23 -20.94 4.77
N ASN A 720 14.72 -19.76 4.35
CA ASN A 720 15.84 -19.07 4.96
C ASN A 720 15.37 -18.11 6.07
N ALA A 721 16.33 -17.46 6.75
CA ALA A 721 16.04 -16.56 7.86
C ALA A 721 15.07 -15.44 7.44
N GLY A 722 13.98 -15.28 8.19
CA GLY A 722 12.92 -14.31 7.89
C GLY A 722 11.86 -14.82 6.89
N GLY A 723 12.13 -15.89 6.14
CA GLY A 723 11.16 -16.53 5.27
C GLY A 723 10.12 -17.35 6.04
N THR A 724 8.90 -17.42 5.50
CA THR A 724 7.81 -18.26 6.03
C THR A 724 7.20 -19.13 4.94
N LEU A 725 7.03 -20.42 5.20
CA LEU A 725 6.21 -21.33 4.39
C LEU A 725 4.90 -21.62 5.12
N ASP A 726 3.77 -21.40 4.46
CA ASP A 726 2.44 -21.72 4.97
C ASP A 726 1.49 -22.22 3.86
N GLY A 727 0.25 -22.56 4.23
CA GLY A 727 -0.78 -23.03 3.31
C GLY A 727 -1.24 -24.47 3.57
N THR A 728 -2.28 -24.88 2.85
CA THR A 728 -2.94 -26.20 2.99
C THR A 728 -2.62 -27.18 1.86
N GLY A 729 -1.78 -26.75 0.92
CA GLY A 729 -1.42 -27.49 -0.28
C GLY A 729 -0.40 -28.59 -0.05
N SER A 730 0.26 -28.99 -1.14
CA SER A 730 1.32 -30.01 -1.13
C SER A 730 2.65 -29.47 -1.64
N VAL A 731 3.73 -29.73 -0.92
CA VAL A 731 5.10 -29.32 -1.28
C VAL A 731 6.01 -30.53 -1.44
N GLY A 732 7.15 -30.37 -2.12
CA GLY A 732 8.20 -31.40 -2.21
C GLY A 732 9.03 -31.51 -0.91
N ALA A 733 10.22 -32.13 -1.00
CA ALA A 733 11.14 -32.19 0.14
C ALA A 733 11.47 -30.76 0.65
N THR A 734 11.38 -30.54 1.96
CA THR A 734 11.40 -29.20 2.56
C THR A 734 12.48 -29.09 3.63
N THR A 735 13.26 -28.01 3.59
CA THR A 735 14.28 -27.65 4.58
C THR A 735 13.99 -26.28 5.17
N ILE A 736 13.89 -26.19 6.50
CA ILE A 736 13.74 -24.93 7.22
C ILE A 736 15.07 -24.63 7.92
N ASN A 737 15.73 -23.57 7.47
CA ASN A 737 17.02 -23.13 8.00
C ASN A 737 16.84 -22.31 9.29
N ASN A 738 17.95 -22.02 9.96
CA ASN A 738 17.96 -21.16 11.15
C ASN A 738 17.28 -19.81 10.86
N GLY A 739 16.32 -19.42 11.70
CA GLY A 739 15.52 -18.21 11.54
C GLY A 739 14.38 -18.31 10.52
N GLY A 740 14.23 -19.43 9.80
CA GLY A 740 13.09 -19.68 8.93
C GLY A 740 11.87 -20.22 9.70
N THR A 741 10.67 -19.95 9.21
CA THR A 741 9.42 -20.38 9.84
C THR A 741 8.63 -21.33 8.94
N PHE A 742 8.18 -22.45 9.51
CA PHE A 742 7.18 -23.31 8.88
C PHE A 742 5.89 -23.27 9.68
N MET A 743 4.81 -22.86 9.02
CA MET A 743 3.47 -22.78 9.57
C MET A 743 2.56 -23.74 8.78
N PRO A 744 2.50 -25.04 9.13
CA PRO A 744 1.62 -25.96 8.43
C PRO A 744 0.16 -25.52 8.54
N GLY A 745 -0.56 -25.51 7.42
CA GLY A 745 -1.95 -25.07 7.36
C GLY A 745 -2.11 -23.58 7.00
N ASN A 746 -3.34 -23.07 7.10
CA ASN A 746 -3.69 -21.69 6.71
C ASN A 746 -4.02 -20.78 7.90
N GLY A 747 -3.43 -21.05 9.07
CA GLY A 747 -3.77 -20.34 10.31
C GLY A 747 -5.05 -20.84 11.00
N THR A 748 -5.79 -21.77 10.39
CA THR A 748 -6.96 -22.40 11.01
C THR A 748 -6.55 -23.72 11.69
N PRO A 749 -6.81 -23.90 12.99
CA PRO A 749 -6.56 -25.19 13.66
C PRO A 749 -7.31 -26.34 12.97
N GLY A 750 -6.64 -27.49 12.82
CA GLY A 750 -7.15 -28.64 12.06
C GLY A 750 -6.79 -28.62 10.57
N SER A 751 -6.23 -27.53 10.06
CA SER A 751 -5.65 -27.48 8.71
C SER A 751 -4.23 -28.05 8.69
N SER A 752 -3.78 -28.52 7.52
CA SER A 752 -2.49 -29.18 7.38
C SER A 752 -1.84 -28.89 6.04
N MET A 753 -0.51 -28.94 5.98
CA MET A 753 0.25 -28.99 4.74
C MET A 753 0.81 -30.40 4.54
N THR A 754 0.77 -30.91 3.30
CA THR A 754 1.40 -32.19 2.94
C THR A 754 2.81 -31.96 2.37
N ILE A 755 3.80 -32.66 2.90
CA ILE A 755 5.18 -32.69 2.41
C ILE A 755 5.40 -34.04 1.73
N SER A 756 5.45 -34.04 0.40
CA SER A 756 5.71 -35.20 -0.45
C SER A 756 7.22 -35.49 -0.53
N GLY A 757 7.80 -35.90 0.60
CA GLY A 757 9.24 -36.09 0.77
C GLY A 757 9.61 -36.02 2.24
N SER A 758 10.89 -35.71 2.51
CA SER A 758 11.37 -35.49 3.87
C SER A 758 11.24 -34.02 4.28
N LEU A 759 11.04 -33.80 5.58
CA LEU A 759 11.12 -32.48 6.23
C LEU A 759 12.40 -32.42 7.07
N ALA A 760 13.21 -31.38 6.90
CA ALA A 760 14.38 -31.11 7.73
C ALA A 760 14.24 -29.74 8.40
N LEU A 761 14.15 -29.73 9.72
CA LEU A 761 14.16 -28.52 10.53
C LEU A 761 15.55 -28.34 11.15
N SER A 762 16.18 -27.19 10.93
CA SER A 762 17.47 -26.85 11.54
C SER A 762 17.29 -26.36 12.98
N SER A 763 18.36 -26.43 13.77
CA SER A 763 18.40 -25.75 15.07
C SER A 763 18.22 -24.24 14.85
N GLY A 764 17.33 -23.62 15.63
CA GLY A 764 16.94 -22.21 15.48
C GLY A 764 15.86 -21.93 14.42
N ALA A 765 15.34 -22.95 13.73
CA ALA A 765 14.11 -22.83 12.94
C ALA A 765 12.86 -22.75 13.84
N PHE A 766 11.76 -22.20 13.32
CA PHE A 766 10.47 -22.11 14.00
C PHE A 766 9.43 -23.01 13.36
N TYR A 767 8.69 -23.75 14.18
CA TYR A 767 7.55 -24.57 13.78
C TYR A 767 6.29 -24.04 14.46
N LEU A 768 5.45 -23.32 13.70
CA LEU A 768 4.32 -22.59 14.25
C LEU A 768 3.02 -23.36 14.03
N VAL A 769 2.33 -23.70 15.11
CA VAL A 769 1.04 -24.41 15.07
C VAL A 769 -0.07 -23.62 15.73
N GLN A 770 -1.25 -23.65 15.11
CA GLN A 770 -2.47 -23.05 15.64
C GLN A 770 -3.32 -24.12 16.30
N ILE A 771 -3.84 -23.82 17.48
CA ILE A 771 -4.50 -24.79 18.34
C ILE A 771 -5.87 -24.28 18.76
N ASN A 772 -6.87 -25.14 18.69
CA ASN A 772 -8.18 -24.95 19.31
C ASN A 772 -8.50 -26.16 20.22
N PRO A 773 -9.65 -26.18 20.91
CA PRO A 773 -10.00 -27.28 21.82
C PRO A 773 -9.96 -28.70 21.25
N SER A 774 -10.12 -28.88 19.94
CA SER A 774 -10.28 -30.20 19.30
C SER A 774 -9.10 -30.62 18.44
N THR A 775 -8.35 -29.66 17.89
CA THR A 775 -7.41 -29.89 16.80
C THR A 775 -6.27 -28.88 16.85
N SER A 776 -5.11 -29.30 16.37
CA SER A 776 -4.00 -28.44 15.99
C SER A 776 -3.88 -28.38 14.48
N SER A 777 -3.25 -27.34 13.94
CA SER A 777 -2.63 -27.46 12.64
C SER A 777 -1.41 -28.39 12.70
N PHE A 778 -1.14 -29.09 11.60
CA PHE A 778 -0.10 -30.12 11.60
C PHE A 778 0.54 -30.31 10.22
N ALA A 779 1.81 -30.69 10.20
CA ALA A 779 2.49 -31.13 8.99
C ALA A 779 2.23 -32.63 8.77
N ASN A 780 1.92 -33.00 7.53
CA ASN A 780 1.78 -34.38 7.09
C ASN A 780 2.93 -34.75 6.13
N VAL A 781 3.94 -35.47 6.62
CA VAL A 781 5.19 -35.75 5.91
C VAL A 781 5.23 -37.19 5.42
N THR A 782 5.33 -37.43 4.11
CA THR A 782 5.32 -38.80 3.59
C THR A 782 6.65 -39.53 3.83
N GLY A 783 7.75 -38.80 4.00
CA GLY A 783 9.09 -39.30 4.31
C GLY A 783 9.48 -39.16 5.78
N THR A 784 10.78 -38.92 6.04
CA THR A 784 11.29 -38.69 7.40
C THR A 784 11.16 -37.22 7.79
N ALA A 785 10.67 -36.93 8.99
CA ALA A 785 10.72 -35.61 9.61
C ALA A 785 11.89 -35.53 10.60
N THR A 786 12.94 -34.80 10.24
CA THR A 786 14.10 -34.50 11.09
C THR A 786 13.86 -33.19 11.84
N LEU A 787 13.67 -33.25 13.16
CA LEU A 787 13.21 -32.09 13.94
C LEU A 787 14.33 -31.12 14.37
N GLY A 788 15.58 -31.60 14.42
CA GLY A 788 16.82 -30.82 14.55
C GLY A 788 16.90 -29.77 15.66
N GLY A 789 16.08 -29.83 16.70
CA GLY A 789 16.04 -28.83 17.77
C GLY A 789 15.29 -27.53 17.42
N ALA A 790 14.44 -27.53 16.39
CA ALA A 790 13.59 -26.39 16.09
C ALA A 790 12.63 -26.05 17.25
N THR A 791 12.23 -24.78 17.35
CA THR A 791 11.36 -24.31 18.43
C THR A 791 9.90 -24.39 17.98
N VAL A 792 9.06 -25.04 18.79
CA VAL A 792 7.61 -25.06 18.56
C VAL A 792 7.00 -23.77 19.11
N ASN A 793 6.31 -23.04 18.24
CA ASN A 793 5.53 -21.86 18.58
C ASN A 793 4.04 -22.24 18.55
N ALA A 794 3.44 -22.43 19.72
CA ALA A 794 2.04 -22.83 19.86
C ALA A 794 1.16 -21.59 20.09
N VAL A 795 0.24 -21.33 19.16
CA VAL A 795 -0.73 -20.23 19.25
C VAL A 795 -2.10 -20.80 19.55
N TYR A 796 -2.63 -20.50 20.75
CA TYR A 796 -3.94 -20.99 21.18
C TYR A 796 -5.02 -19.98 20.76
N ALA A 797 -6.07 -20.48 20.10
CA ALA A 797 -7.23 -19.68 19.74
C ALA A 797 -7.94 -19.14 20.98
N ASN A 798 -8.45 -17.92 20.91
CA ASN A 798 -9.28 -17.34 21.97
C ASN A 798 -10.56 -18.17 22.10
N GLY A 799 -10.76 -18.83 23.25
CA GLY A 799 -11.90 -19.71 23.44
C GLY A 799 -11.66 -20.77 24.49
N SER A 800 -12.72 -21.46 24.86
CA SER A 800 -12.89 -21.88 26.23
C SER A 800 -12.16 -23.15 26.67
N TYR A 801 -11.35 -23.90 25.91
CA TYR A 801 -10.79 -25.19 26.38
C TYR A 801 -9.45 -25.60 25.72
N VAL A 802 -8.71 -26.51 26.36
CA VAL A 802 -7.53 -27.17 25.78
C VAL A 802 -7.61 -28.70 25.97
N ALA A 803 -7.20 -29.46 24.95
CA ALA A 803 -6.97 -30.90 25.03
C ALA A 803 -5.59 -31.20 25.67
N LYS A 804 -5.47 -32.38 26.26
CA LYS A 804 -4.24 -32.85 26.92
C LYS A 804 -3.10 -33.13 25.94
N GLN A 805 -3.42 -33.47 24.69
CA GLN A 805 -2.45 -33.81 23.66
C GLN A 805 -2.96 -33.38 22.28
N TYR A 806 -2.06 -32.82 21.48
CA TYR A 806 -2.30 -32.43 20.09
C TYR A 806 -1.24 -33.06 19.20
N THR A 807 -1.65 -33.77 18.15
CA THR A 807 -0.72 -34.21 17.09
C THR A 807 -0.36 -33.01 16.24
N ILE A 808 0.89 -32.56 16.37
CA ILE A 808 1.36 -31.36 15.68
C ILE A 808 2.15 -31.72 14.43
N LEU A 809 2.59 -32.97 14.26
CA LEU A 809 3.27 -33.46 13.07
C LEU A 809 3.06 -34.97 12.96
N THR A 810 2.77 -35.43 11.75
CA THR A 810 2.71 -36.85 11.37
C THR A 810 3.68 -37.08 10.22
N ALA A 811 4.47 -38.15 10.30
CA ALA A 811 5.50 -38.48 9.32
C ALA A 811 5.60 -39.99 9.05
N GLY A 812 6.18 -40.37 7.90
CA GLY A 812 6.58 -41.76 7.65
C GLY A 812 7.61 -42.28 8.65
N SER A 813 8.44 -41.39 9.19
CA SER A 813 9.23 -41.61 10.41
C SER A 813 9.65 -40.29 11.06
N VAL A 814 9.77 -40.25 12.38
CA VAL A 814 10.30 -39.08 13.11
C VAL A 814 11.74 -39.34 13.55
N SER A 815 12.62 -38.34 13.34
CA SER A 815 14.03 -38.40 13.75
C SER A 815 14.46 -37.13 14.51
N GLY A 816 15.19 -37.32 15.61
CA GLY A 816 15.57 -36.25 16.53
C GLY A 816 14.38 -35.72 17.35
N THR A 817 14.57 -34.58 18.00
CA THR A 817 13.54 -33.92 18.82
C THR A 817 13.50 -32.42 18.53
N PHE A 818 12.35 -31.79 18.79
CA PHE A 818 12.28 -30.34 18.89
C PHE A 818 13.05 -29.84 20.12
N ASN A 819 13.24 -28.52 20.21
CA ASN A 819 13.62 -27.86 21.46
C ASN A 819 12.56 -28.16 22.53
N PRO A 820 12.93 -28.65 23.73
CA PRO A 820 11.97 -28.92 24.79
C PRO A 820 11.25 -27.66 25.29
N ALA A 821 11.83 -26.47 25.10
CA ALA A 821 11.17 -25.20 25.39
C ALA A 821 10.19 -24.85 24.26
N VAL A 822 8.90 -24.80 24.59
CA VAL A 822 7.82 -24.38 23.69
C VAL A 822 7.50 -22.92 23.97
N VAL A 823 7.37 -22.12 22.91
CA VAL A 823 6.87 -20.74 23.01
C VAL A 823 5.35 -20.79 22.90
N ASN A 824 4.66 -20.41 23.97
CA ASN A 824 3.20 -20.42 24.03
C ASN A 824 2.66 -18.99 23.94
N THR A 825 1.73 -18.76 23.01
CA THR A 825 0.98 -17.50 22.90
C THR A 825 -0.47 -17.75 23.28
N ASN A 826 -1.02 -16.94 24.19
CA ASN A 826 -2.38 -17.07 24.73
C ASN A 826 -2.65 -18.35 25.57
N LEU A 827 -1.62 -18.94 26.17
CA LEU A 827 -1.78 -20.05 27.14
C LEU A 827 -1.73 -19.53 28.59
N PRO A 828 -2.71 -19.83 29.45
CA PRO A 828 -2.65 -19.47 30.86
C PRO A 828 -1.48 -20.12 31.62
N SER A 829 -1.03 -19.45 32.68
CA SER A 829 0.20 -19.78 33.41
C SER A 829 0.22 -21.14 34.12
N ASN A 830 -0.94 -21.69 34.52
CA ASN A 830 -0.98 -22.99 35.19
C ASN A 830 -0.98 -24.16 34.19
N PHE A 831 -1.04 -23.88 32.88
CA PHE A 831 -0.80 -24.89 31.86
C PHE A 831 0.68 -24.94 31.51
N HIS A 832 1.24 -26.14 31.57
CA HIS A 832 2.60 -26.43 31.18
C HIS A 832 2.61 -27.32 29.94
N THR A 833 3.48 -26.98 29.00
CA THR A 833 3.63 -27.74 27.76
C THR A 833 4.86 -28.63 27.79
N THR A 834 4.71 -29.86 27.30
CA THR A 834 5.82 -30.78 27.03
C THR A 834 5.66 -31.39 25.65
N LEU A 835 6.76 -31.89 25.08
CA LEU A 835 6.74 -32.56 23.78
C LEU A 835 6.99 -34.06 23.97
N SER A 836 6.23 -34.89 23.26
CA SER A 836 6.44 -36.35 23.19
C SER A 836 6.37 -36.85 21.77
N TYR A 837 6.89 -38.05 21.53
CA TYR A 837 7.08 -38.60 20.19
C TYR A 837 6.80 -40.10 20.19
N ASP A 838 6.30 -40.61 19.07
CA ASP A 838 6.39 -42.03 18.73
C ASP A 838 7.16 -42.22 17.41
N ALA A 839 7.03 -43.38 16.75
CA ALA A 839 7.76 -43.66 15.52
C ALA A 839 7.34 -42.76 14.33
N HIS A 840 6.11 -42.23 14.34
CA HIS A 840 5.48 -41.51 13.23
C HIS A 840 4.99 -40.11 13.62
N ASP A 841 4.66 -39.88 14.88
CA ASP A 841 4.01 -38.64 15.32
C ASP A 841 4.83 -37.85 16.35
N ALA A 842 4.72 -36.53 16.28
CA ALA A 842 5.15 -35.61 17.33
C ALA A 842 3.93 -34.92 17.96
N TYR A 843 3.94 -34.87 19.29
CA TYR A 843 2.80 -34.42 20.09
C TYR A 843 3.18 -33.23 20.97
N LEU A 844 2.28 -32.25 21.05
CA LEU A 844 2.28 -31.22 22.08
C LEU A 844 1.33 -31.62 23.19
N ASN A 845 1.88 -31.83 24.39
CA ASN A 845 1.11 -32.21 25.58
C ASN A 845 0.91 -31.02 26.49
N LEU A 846 -0.24 -30.96 27.13
CA LEU A 846 -0.57 -30.00 28.18
C LEU A 846 -0.78 -30.71 29.51
N ALA A 847 -0.22 -30.14 30.56
CA ALA A 847 -0.47 -30.50 31.94
C ALA A 847 -1.02 -29.28 32.69
N LEU A 848 -2.10 -29.46 33.44
CA LEU A 848 -2.60 -28.45 34.38
C LEU A 848 -1.96 -28.68 35.74
N ASN A 849 -1.35 -27.65 36.32
CA ASN A 849 -0.77 -27.74 37.66
C ASN A 849 -0.83 -26.39 38.37
N PHE A 850 -1.50 -26.34 39.53
CA PHE A 850 -1.60 -25.13 40.37
C PHE A 850 -0.53 -25.07 41.48
N GLY A 851 0.27 -26.12 41.67
CA GLY A 851 1.11 -26.34 42.85
C GLY A 851 2.53 -25.78 42.80
N ILE A 852 2.87 -24.90 41.84
CA ILE A 852 4.20 -24.28 41.76
C ILE A 852 4.08 -22.77 41.54
N PRO A 853 4.69 -21.94 42.42
CA PRO A 853 5.44 -22.33 43.62
C PRO A 853 4.46 -22.68 44.76
N GLY A 854 4.77 -23.70 45.56
CA GLY A 854 3.94 -24.11 46.69
C GLY A 854 3.57 -22.96 47.63
N GLY A 855 2.43 -23.08 48.31
CA GLY A 855 1.88 -22.01 49.15
C GLY A 855 0.36 -21.87 49.12
N LEU A 856 -0.36 -22.73 48.38
CA LEU A 856 -1.82 -22.79 48.45
C LEU A 856 -2.28 -23.25 49.84
N ASN A 857 -3.36 -22.65 50.34
CA ASN A 857 -4.03 -23.12 51.55
C ASN A 857 -4.87 -24.38 51.29
N GLY A 858 -5.39 -25.01 52.33
CA GLY A 858 -6.15 -26.27 52.22
C GLY A 858 -7.32 -26.23 51.23
N ASN A 859 -8.16 -25.19 51.30
CA ASN A 859 -9.30 -25.00 50.40
C ASN A 859 -8.85 -24.75 48.95
N GLU A 860 -7.85 -23.89 48.73
CA GLU A 860 -7.28 -23.64 47.40
C GLU A 860 -6.68 -24.90 46.78
N GLN A 861 -5.95 -25.69 47.56
CA GLN A 861 -5.36 -26.96 47.13
C GLN A 861 -6.44 -28.00 46.79
N ASN A 862 -7.53 -28.06 47.56
CA ASN A 862 -8.66 -28.94 47.29
C ASN A 862 -9.32 -28.61 45.94
N VAL A 863 -9.55 -27.31 45.65
CA VAL A 863 -10.07 -26.86 44.36
C VAL A 863 -9.08 -27.17 43.23
N GLY A 864 -7.80 -26.79 43.40
CA GLY A 864 -6.75 -27.02 42.40
C GLY A 864 -6.56 -28.51 42.06
N ASN A 865 -6.59 -29.39 43.06
CA ASN A 865 -6.55 -30.84 42.88
C ASN A 865 -7.77 -31.37 42.13
N ALA A 866 -8.98 -30.90 42.45
CA ALA A 866 -10.20 -31.31 41.76
C ALA A 866 -10.17 -30.94 40.27
N LEU A 867 -9.74 -29.71 39.95
CA LEU A 867 -9.59 -29.24 38.57
C LEU A 867 -8.49 -30.01 37.81
N THR A 868 -7.35 -30.26 38.47
CA THR A 868 -6.23 -31.03 37.90
C THR A 868 -6.64 -32.48 37.62
N ASN A 869 -7.33 -33.13 38.56
CA ASN A 869 -7.83 -34.49 38.41
C ASN A 869 -8.91 -34.58 37.32
N PHE A 870 -9.80 -33.61 37.24
CA PHE A 870 -10.80 -33.54 36.18
C PHE A 870 -10.13 -33.43 34.80
N PHE A 871 -9.17 -32.53 34.63
CA PHE A 871 -8.40 -32.41 33.39
C PHE A 871 -7.67 -33.71 33.04
N ASN A 872 -7.05 -34.36 34.03
CA ASN A 872 -6.35 -35.63 33.83
C ASN A 872 -7.27 -36.78 33.42
N ALA A 873 -8.50 -36.83 33.95
CA ALA A 873 -9.47 -37.89 33.69
C ALA A 873 -10.23 -37.71 32.37
N THR A 874 -10.57 -36.47 32.01
CA THR A 874 -11.42 -36.16 30.85
C THR A 874 -10.63 -35.76 29.61
N GLY A 875 -9.35 -35.39 29.76
CA GLY A 875 -8.49 -34.97 28.66
C GLY A 875 -8.71 -33.54 28.19
N GLY A 876 -9.61 -32.77 28.82
CA GLY A 876 -9.83 -31.36 28.51
C GLY A 876 -10.54 -30.60 29.62
N ILE A 877 -10.27 -29.30 29.72
CA ILE A 877 -10.89 -28.43 30.74
C ILE A 877 -11.00 -27.01 30.19
N PRO A 878 -12.00 -26.23 30.63
CA PRO A 878 -12.07 -24.88 30.18
C PRO A 878 -10.84 -24.02 30.55
N ILE A 879 -10.32 -23.23 29.62
CA ILE A 879 -9.05 -22.50 29.74
C ILE A 879 -9.05 -21.51 30.91
N VAL A 880 -10.22 -20.96 31.25
CA VAL A 880 -10.42 -20.05 32.39
C VAL A 880 -10.04 -20.70 33.73
N PHE A 881 -10.23 -22.01 33.88
CA PHE A 881 -9.83 -22.75 35.07
C PHE A 881 -8.30 -22.84 35.18
N GLY A 882 -7.58 -22.89 34.05
CA GLY A 882 -6.12 -22.84 34.05
C GLY A 882 -5.54 -21.44 34.32
N ALA A 883 -6.35 -20.39 34.32
CA ALA A 883 -5.91 -19.03 34.64
C ALA A 883 -6.10 -18.67 36.13
N LEU A 884 -6.60 -19.58 36.96
CA LEU A 884 -6.91 -19.29 38.36
C LEU A 884 -5.65 -18.97 39.16
N THR A 885 -5.68 -17.83 39.84
CA THR A 885 -4.72 -17.43 40.88
C THR A 885 -5.14 -18.00 42.24
N PRO A 886 -4.29 -17.97 43.29
CA PRO A 886 -4.69 -18.38 44.64
C PRO A 886 -5.97 -17.68 45.12
N ALA A 887 -6.07 -16.35 44.96
CA ALA A 887 -7.27 -15.59 45.30
C ALA A 887 -8.52 -16.04 44.51
N ALA A 888 -8.36 -16.40 43.23
CA ALA A 888 -9.45 -16.93 42.40
C ALA A 888 -9.87 -18.34 42.84
N LEU A 889 -8.92 -19.19 43.24
CA LEU A 889 -9.20 -20.51 43.83
C LEU A 889 -9.98 -20.38 45.14
N THR A 890 -9.64 -19.39 45.99
CA THR A 890 -10.39 -19.06 47.19
C THR A 890 -11.85 -18.67 46.85
N GLN A 891 -12.07 -17.78 45.87
CA GLN A 891 -13.43 -17.45 45.43
C GLN A 891 -14.19 -18.66 44.86
N ALA A 892 -13.50 -19.52 44.10
CA ALA A 892 -14.09 -20.71 43.48
C ALA A 892 -14.42 -21.83 44.49
N SER A 893 -13.90 -21.76 45.72
CA SER A 893 -14.17 -22.76 46.77
C SER A 893 -15.62 -22.75 47.28
N GLY A 894 -16.31 -21.60 47.17
CA GLY A 894 -17.70 -21.46 47.62
C GLY A 894 -17.90 -21.64 49.13
N GLU A 895 -16.98 -21.10 49.94
CA GLU A 895 -16.98 -21.24 51.41
C GLU A 895 -18.29 -20.78 52.11
N ILE A 896 -19.03 -19.83 51.53
CA ILE A 896 -20.32 -19.34 52.06
C ILE A 896 -21.32 -20.45 52.43
N ALA A 897 -21.26 -21.58 51.74
CA ALA A 897 -22.08 -22.76 51.99
C ALA A 897 -21.91 -23.39 53.39
N THR A 898 -20.82 -23.05 54.09
CA THR A 898 -20.56 -23.49 55.46
C THR A 898 -21.25 -22.62 56.53
N GLY A 899 -21.63 -21.38 56.19
CA GLY A 899 -22.16 -20.39 57.14
C GLY A 899 -23.58 -20.69 57.66
N SER A 900 -24.40 -21.37 56.86
CA SER A 900 -25.77 -21.73 57.27
C SER A 900 -25.78 -22.74 58.42
N GLN A 901 -24.80 -23.65 58.48
CA GLN A 901 -24.69 -24.65 59.53
C GLN A 901 -24.56 -23.98 60.90
N GLN A 902 -23.58 -23.07 61.05
CA GLN A 902 -23.31 -22.42 62.33
C GLN A 902 -24.48 -21.55 62.79
N THR A 903 -25.00 -20.72 61.89
CA THR A 903 -26.08 -19.78 62.21
C THR A 903 -27.36 -20.51 62.66
N THR A 904 -27.61 -21.71 62.13
CA THR A 904 -28.73 -22.55 62.56
C THR A 904 -28.55 -23.11 63.95
N PHE A 905 -27.33 -23.58 64.27
CA PHE A 905 -27.01 -24.05 65.62
C PHE A 905 -27.23 -22.93 66.64
N ASP A 906 -26.75 -21.73 66.35
CA ASP A 906 -26.93 -20.56 67.20
C ASP A 906 -28.43 -20.22 67.38
N ALA A 907 -29.24 -20.25 66.31
CA ALA A 907 -30.67 -19.95 66.36
C ALA A 907 -31.45 -20.98 67.20
N MET A 908 -31.10 -22.27 67.08
CA MET A 908 -31.68 -23.33 67.90
C MET A 908 -31.24 -23.22 69.36
N ASN A 909 -29.97 -22.86 69.61
CA ASN A 909 -29.45 -22.65 70.97
C ASN A 909 -30.20 -21.51 71.68
N MET A 910 -30.44 -20.38 71.00
CA MET A 910 -31.20 -19.26 71.56
C MET A 910 -32.65 -19.63 71.86
N PHE A 911 -33.35 -20.30 70.94
CA PHE A 911 -34.73 -20.73 71.17
C PHE A 911 -34.83 -21.75 72.31
N MET A 912 -33.89 -22.69 72.37
CA MET A 912 -33.78 -23.63 73.47
C MET A 912 -33.56 -22.89 74.79
N GLY A 913 -32.66 -21.91 74.81
CA GLY A 913 -32.40 -21.05 75.96
C GLY A 913 -33.59 -20.17 76.39
N VAL A 914 -34.51 -19.80 75.48
CA VAL A 914 -35.77 -19.12 75.81
C VAL A 914 -36.77 -20.11 76.43
N MET A 915 -36.86 -21.33 75.89
CA MET A 915 -37.76 -22.36 76.39
C MET A 915 -37.31 -22.97 77.72
N THR A 916 -36.01 -23.07 77.97
CA THR A 916 -35.47 -23.67 79.19
C THR A 916 -34.97 -22.64 80.19
N ASP A 917 -35.18 -21.33 79.96
CA ASP A 917 -34.66 -20.29 80.82
C ASP A 917 -35.09 -20.54 82.29
N PRO A 918 -34.14 -20.89 83.17
CA PRO A 918 -34.46 -21.21 84.55
C PRO A 918 -34.83 -19.96 85.36
N PHE A 919 -34.57 -18.77 84.81
CA PHE A 919 -34.63 -17.47 85.49
C PHE A 919 -35.94 -16.72 85.32
N ILE A 920 -36.85 -17.18 84.47
CA ILE A 920 -38.18 -16.57 84.30
C ILE A 920 -39.12 -17.19 85.33
N ASP A 921 -39.38 -16.44 86.40
CA ASP A 921 -40.24 -16.88 87.49
C ASP A 921 -41.72 -16.93 87.06
N GLY A 922 -42.48 -17.86 87.66
CA GLY A 922 -43.75 -18.37 87.12
C GLY A 922 -43.67 -19.85 86.73
N ARG A 923 -42.44 -20.36 86.56
CA ARG A 923 -42.10 -21.78 86.41
C ARG A 923 -41.64 -22.47 87.72
N GLY A 924 -42.22 -22.01 88.83
CA GLY A 924 -42.34 -22.72 90.12
C GLY A 924 -41.08 -22.89 90.97
N ASP A 925 -40.63 -21.83 91.66
CA ASP A 925 -39.86 -21.95 92.92
C ASP A 925 -40.80 -21.63 94.09
N LEU A 926 -41.54 -22.64 94.56
CA LEU A 926 -42.24 -22.60 95.84
C LEU A 926 -41.32 -23.22 96.90
N VAL A 927 -40.50 -22.39 97.54
CA VAL A 927 -39.93 -22.76 98.85
C VAL A 927 -40.73 -22.01 99.91
N PRO A 928 -41.61 -22.67 100.68
CA PRO A 928 -42.31 -22.05 101.79
C PRO A 928 -41.31 -21.56 102.84
N ALA A 929 -41.38 -20.27 103.16
CA ALA A 929 -40.81 -19.76 104.40
C ALA A 929 -41.58 -20.37 105.58
N GLY A 930 -40.93 -21.26 106.34
CA GLY A 930 -41.35 -21.65 107.68
C GLY A 930 -41.92 -23.05 107.84
N SER A 931 -41.05 -24.05 107.99
CA SER A 931 -41.29 -25.15 108.93
C SER A 931 -39.99 -25.46 109.66
N SER A 932 -39.75 -24.70 110.74
CA SER A 932 -38.78 -25.06 111.75
C SER A 932 -39.29 -26.27 112.54
N THR A 933 -38.73 -27.45 112.29
CA THR A 933 -38.61 -28.49 113.31
C THR A 933 -37.14 -28.83 113.46
N GLY A 934 -36.39 -27.90 114.05
CA GLY A 934 -35.15 -28.22 114.72
C GLY A 934 -35.44 -28.26 116.21
N THR A 935 -35.43 -29.45 116.81
CA THR A 935 -34.68 -29.76 118.05
C THR A 935 -34.96 -31.19 118.51
N SER A 936 -33.92 -32.02 118.42
CA SER A 936 -33.80 -33.28 119.13
C SER A 936 -33.20 -33.04 120.52
N ALA A 937 -33.87 -33.59 121.53
CA ALA A 937 -33.40 -34.14 122.81
C ALA A 937 -32.52 -33.29 123.76
N TYR A 938 -33.01 -33.03 124.98
CA TYR A 938 -32.40 -33.55 126.22
C TYR A 938 -33.27 -33.31 127.47
N ALA A 939 -33.14 -34.20 128.44
CA ALA A 939 -33.78 -34.15 129.75
C ALA A 939 -33.05 -33.22 130.75
N ALA A 940 -33.79 -32.89 131.82
CA ALA A 940 -33.43 -32.34 133.13
C ALA A 940 -33.46 -30.80 133.35
N GLN A 941 -34.42 -30.43 134.23
CA GLN A 941 -34.48 -29.32 135.23
C GLN A 941 -33.19 -28.52 135.47
N ASP A 942 -33.19 -27.19 135.65
CA ASP A 942 -33.93 -26.42 136.67
C ASP A 942 -34.11 -24.91 136.33
N ASN A 943 -35.14 -24.32 136.94
CA ASN A 943 -35.56 -22.88 136.97
C ASN A 943 -34.52 -21.95 137.66
N PRO A 944 -34.63 -20.58 137.69
CA PRO A 944 -35.84 -19.73 137.62
C PRO A 944 -35.78 -18.43 136.76
N ARG A 945 -36.96 -17.81 136.62
CA ARG A 945 -37.34 -16.62 135.83
C ARG A 945 -37.07 -15.25 136.50
N SER A 946 -37.08 -14.18 135.69
CA SER A 946 -37.98 -12.98 135.80
C SER A 946 -37.87 -12.16 134.49
N GLY A 947 -38.80 -11.34 133.98
CA GLY A 947 -40.10 -10.89 134.47
C GLY A 947 -40.32 -9.38 134.27
N ALA A 948 -40.35 -8.86 133.02
CA ALA A 948 -41.09 -7.64 132.59
C ALA A 948 -40.64 -7.13 131.20
N ALA A 949 -41.52 -7.25 130.19
CA ALA A 949 -41.70 -6.29 129.08
C ALA A 949 -42.89 -6.75 128.21
N ARG A 950 -44.05 -6.96 128.86
CA ARG A 950 -45.35 -6.89 128.20
C ARG A 950 -45.74 -5.41 128.18
N ASP A 951 -45.91 -4.87 126.97
CA ASP A 951 -46.77 -3.73 126.60
C ASP A 951 -46.08 -2.74 125.65
N ALA A 952 -46.06 -3.11 124.37
CA ALA A 952 -46.10 -2.18 123.24
C ALA A 952 -46.87 -2.86 122.09
N ASN A 953 -48.19 -2.89 122.26
CA ASN A 953 -49.16 -3.33 121.26
C ASN A 953 -49.63 -2.10 120.46
N ALA A 954 -49.85 -2.30 119.16
CA ALA A 954 -50.77 -1.57 118.25
C ALA A 954 -50.29 -0.38 117.38
N MET A 955 -50.12 -0.65 116.06
CA MET A 955 -50.68 0.09 114.91
C MET A 955 -50.52 -0.76 113.62
N PHE A 956 -51.46 -1.65 113.26
CA PHE A 956 -52.44 -1.58 112.14
C PHE A 956 -51.83 -1.31 110.73
N THR A 957 -52.04 -2.08 109.64
CA THR A 957 -53.23 -2.79 109.13
C THR A 957 -52.95 -3.89 108.07
N LYS A 958 -53.81 -4.93 108.08
CA LYS A 958 -54.35 -5.75 106.96
C LYS A 958 -53.42 -6.39 105.93
N ALA A 959 -53.23 -7.70 106.07
CA ALA A 959 -52.87 -8.61 104.99
C ALA A 959 -54.01 -8.74 103.96
N PRO A 960 -53.77 -8.56 102.67
CA PRO A 960 -54.55 -9.22 101.63
C PRO A 960 -54.12 -10.69 101.57
N VAL A 961 -55.11 -11.56 101.47
CA VAL A 961 -54.97 -12.99 101.19
C VAL A 961 -54.06 -13.15 99.96
N MET A 962 -52.87 -13.72 100.12
CA MET A 962 -52.20 -14.33 98.95
C MET A 962 -53.07 -15.52 98.60
N ALA A 963 -53.79 -15.38 97.48
CA ALA A 963 -54.49 -16.45 96.81
C ALA A 963 -53.60 -17.69 96.78
N ASP A 964 -54.19 -18.85 97.00
CA ASP A 964 -53.52 -20.12 96.80
C ASP A 964 -52.79 -20.09 95.44
N PRO A 965 -51.45 -20.18 95.39
CA PRO A 965 -50.72 -20.22 94.12
C PRO A 965 -51.14 -21.41 93.22
N PHE A 966 -51.97 -22.31 93.72
CA PHE A 966 -52.66 -23.37 92.96
C PHE A 966 -53.82 -22.87 92.07
N ALA A 967 -54.28 -21.61 92.21
CA ALA A 967 -55.35 -21.05 91.39
C ALA A 967 -54.91 -20.66 89.97
N GLN A 968 -53.67 -20.18 89.80
CA GLN A 968 -53.15 -19.71 88.50
C GLN A 968 -52.41 -20.83 87.77
N ARG A 969 -53.15 -21.61 86.98
CA ARG A 969 -52.63 -22.82 86.33
C ARG A 969 -51.99 -22.56 84.98
N TRP A 970 -52.38 -21.47 84.31
CA TRP A 970 -51.87 -21.10 83.00
C TRP A 970 -50.95 -19.90 83.09
N SER A 971 -49.89 -19.93 82.30
CA SER A 971 -49.08 -18.75 82.01
C SER A 971 -48.89 -18.65 80.51
N VAL A 972 -49.05 -17.44 79.99
CA VAL A 972 -48.70 -17.10 78.61
C VAL A 972 -47.56 -16.11 78.62
N TRP A 973 -46.65 -16.23 77.67
CA TRP A 973 -45.49 -15.38 77.58
C TRP A 973 -45.12 -15.09 76.14
N SER A 974 -44.47 -13.95 75.94
CA SER A 974 -43.86 -13.55 74.68
C SER A 974 -42.43 -13.12 74.96
N ALA A 975 -41.50 -13.53 74.09
CA ALA A 975 -40.10 -13.22 74.18
C ALA A 975 -39.57 -12.68 72.85
N GLY A 976 -38.81 -11.60 72.89
CA GLY A 976 -37.91 -11.23 71.80
C GLY A 976 -36.50 -11.72 72.13
N TYR A 977 -35.80 -12.34 71.19
CA TYR A 977 -34.41 -12.74 71.35
C TYR A 977 -33.62 -12.36 70.10
N GLY A 978 -32.34 -12.03 70.28
CA GLY A 978 -31.42 -11.83 69.17
C GLY A 978 -29.98 -11.77 69.62
N GLY A 979 -29.06 -11.91 68.68
CA GLY A 979 -27.63 -11.91 68.98
C GLY A 979 -26.79 -11.82 67.73
N SER A 980 -25.49 -11.62 67.93
CA SER A 980 -24.48 -11.61 66.87
C SER A 980 -23.26 -12.38 67.30
N GLN A 981 -22.66 -13.10 66.38
CA GLN A 981 -21.45 -13.88 66.62
C GLN A 981 -20.42 -13.66 65.52
N THR A 982 -19.15 -13.59 65.91
CA THR A 982 -18.00 -13.58 65.00
C THR A 982 -17.09 -14.74 65.32
N THR A 983 -16.65 -15.48 64.30
CA THR A 983 -15.68 -16.57 64.42
C THR A 983 -14.52 -16.34 63.44
N ASP A 984 -13.29 -16.36 63.93
CA ASP A 984 -12.08 -16.12 63.15
C ASP A 984 -11.80 -17.26 62.16
N GLY A 985 -11.29 -16.91 60.97
CA GLY A 985 -10.86 -17.88 59.96
C GLY A 985 -9.46 -18.45 60.22
N ASN A 986 -9.08 -19.49 59.47
CA ASN A 986 -7.76 -20.11 59.56
C ASN A 986 -7.06 -20.07 58.19
N ALA A 987 -5.96 -19.34 58.10
CA ALA A 987 -5.22 -19.15 56.85
C ALA A 987 -4.60 -20.43 56.26
N ALA A 988 -4.20 -21.40 57.09
CA ALA A 988 -3.64 -22.67 56.60
C ALA A 988 -4.72 -23.58 56.01
N VAL A 989 -5.92 -23.58 56.62
CA VAL A 989 -7.11 -24.25 56.09
C VAL A 989 -7.67 -23.52 54.88
N GLY A 990 -7.51 -22.19 54.83
CA GLY A 990 -8.10 -21.34 53.81
C GLY A 990 -9.53 -20.91 54.12
N SER A 991 -9.91 -20.92 55.40
CA SER A 991 -11.21 -20.41 55.83
C SER A 991 -11.15 -18.94 56.21
N ASN A 992 -12.21 -18.22 55.91
CA ASN A 992 -12.37 -16.79 56.17
C ASN A 992 -13.20 -16.55 57.43
N ALA A 993 -12.98 -15.39 58.07
CA ALA A 993 -13.75 -15.00 59.24
C ALA A 993 -15.26 -14.92 58.91
N THR A 994 -16.09 -15.43 59.81
CA THR A 994 -17.55 -15.47 59.64
C THR A 994 -18.23 -14.58 60.66
N THR A 995 -19.38 -14.02 60.28
CA THR A 995 -20.23 -13.22 61.15
C THR A 995 -21.67 -13.63 60.95
N SER A 996 -22.40 -13.89 62.03
CA SER A 996 -23.82 -14.22 62.03
C SER A 996 -24.60 -13.26 62.93
N ALA A 997 -25.87 -13.03 62.59
CA ALA A 997 -26.81 -12.25 63.38
C ALA A 997 -28.19 -12.92 63.32
N ILE A 998 -28.86 -12.97 64.47
CA ILE A 998 -30.12 -13.68 64.66
C ILE A 998 -31.09 -12.74 65.35
N TYR A 999 -32.34 -12.75 64.93
CA TYR A 999 -33.43 -12.12 65.65
C TYR A 999 -34.67 -12.98 65.53
N GLY A 1000 -35.44 -13.04 66.62
CA GLY A 1000 -36.64 -13.86 66.67
C GLY A 1000 -37.60 -13.41 67.75
N THR A 1001 -38.84 -13.80 67.57
CA THR A 1001 -39.90 -13.64 68.56
C THR A 1001 -40.52 -14.99 68.84
N ALA A 1002 -40.60 -15.33 70.12
CA ALA A 1002 -41.25 -16.54 70.59
C ALA A 1002 -42.52 -16.17 71.36
N VAL A 1003 -43.55 -17.00 71.22
CA VAL A 1003 -44.73 -16.99 72.08
C VAL A 1003 -44.91 -18.39 72.63
N GLY A 1004 -45.27 -18.49 73.90
CA GLY A 1004 -45.46 -19.79 74.53
C GLY A 1004 -46.51 -19.75 75.62
N ALA A 1005 -46.96 -20.96 75.94
CA ALA A 1005 -47.88 -21.20 77.04
C ALA A 1005 -47.37 -22.37 77.88
N ASP A 1006 -47.48 -22.23 79.19
CA ASP A 1006 -47.12 -23.28 80.14
C ASP A 1006 -48.25 -23.50 81.16
N TYR A 1007 -48.41 -24.78 81.52
CA TYR A 1007 -49.41 -25.26 82.45
C TYR A 1007 -48.75 -25.98 83.62
N ARG A 1008 -49.21 -25.66 84.84
CA ARG A 1008 -48.77 -26.34 86.06
C ARG A 1008 -49.55 -27.65 86.24
N LEU A 1009 -48.88 -28.77 85.98
CA LEU A 1009 -49.42 -30.12 86.23
C LEU A 1009 -49.51 -30.42 87.74
N SER A 1010 -48.56 -29.89 88.52
CA SER A 1010 -48.53 -29.94 89.98
C SER A 1010 -47.76 -28.70 90.51
N PRO A 1011 -47.73 -28.44 91.84
CA PRO A 1011 -46.91 -27.36 92.40
C PRO A 1011 -45.42 -27.42 92.04
N PHE A 1012 -44.96 -28.62 91.66
CA PHE A 1012 -43.56 -28.93 91.41
C PHE A 1012 -43.30 -29.31 89.94
N THR A 1013 -44.33 -29.36 89.08
CA THR A 1013 -44.19 -29.81 87.69
C THR A 1013 -44.95 -28.90 86.75
N LEU A 1014 -44.24 -28.41 85.73
CA LEU A 1014 -44.80 -27.64 84.64
C LEU A 1014 -44.42 -28.23 83.30
N ALA A 1015 -45.32 -28.11 82.35
CA ALA A 1015 -45.07 -28.44 80.95
C ALA A 1015 -45.58 -27.27 80.09
N GLY A 1016 -44.89 -27.01 78.99
CA GLY A 1016 -45.29 -25.96 78.08
C GLY A 1016 -44.79 -26.18 76.68
N PHE A 1017 -45.27 -25.34 75.78
CA PHE A 1017 -44.85 -25.31 74.39
C PHE A 1017 -44.60 -23.86 73.96
N ALA A 1018 -43.77 -23.71 72.93
CA ALA A 1018 -43.47 -22.42 72.33
C ALA A 1018 -43.42 -22.55 70.81
N LEU A 1019 -43.84 -21.48 70.15
CA LEU A 1019 -43.65 -21.27 68.72
C LEU A 1019 -42.81 -19.99 68.57
N ALA A 1020 -41.86 -20.00 67.64
CA ALA A 1020 -41.08 -18.82 67.31
C ALA A 1020 -40.97 -18.61 65.81
N GLY A 1021 -40.88 -17.34 65.43
CA GLY A 1021 -40.58 -16.90 64.08
C GLY A 1021 -39.54 -15.79 64.11
N GLY A 1022 -38.68 -15.74 63.09
CA GLY A 1022 -37.59 -14.77 63.04
C GLY A 1022 -36.81 -14.84 61.74
N GLY A 1023 -35.60 -14.29 61.76
CA GLY A 1023 -34.66 -14.40 60.67
C GLY A 1023 -33.21 -14.51 61.13
N THR A 1024 -32.38 -15.04 60.25
CA THR A 1024 -30.93 -15.05 60.41
C THR A 1024 -30.26 -14.37 59.24
N ASN A 1025 -29.11 -13.75 59.49
CA ASN A 1025 -28.20 -13.24 58.47
C ASN A 1025 -26.79 -13.72 58.80
N PHE A 1026 -26.03 -14.12 57.79
CA PHE A 1026 -24.63 -14.51 57.96
C PHE A 1026 -23.78 -14.04 56.78
N SER A 1027 -22.49 -13.85 57.04
CA SER A 1027 -21.51 -13.46 56.02
C SER A 1027 -20.19 -14.17 56.27
N VAL A 1028 -19.54 -14.55 55.18
CA VAL A 1028 -18.17 -15.06 55.17
C VAL A 1028 -17.31 -14.02 54.46
N ASN A 1029 -16.31 -13.48 55.16
CA ASN A 1029 -15.50 -12.37 54.66
C ASN A 1029 -14.87 -12.74 53.31
N GLY A 1030 -15.05 -11.89 52.29
CA GLY A 1030 -14.53 -12.13 50.95
C GLY A 1030 -15.16 -13.30 50.17
N SER A 1031 -16.17 -13.99 50.72
CA SER A 1031 -16.79 -15.17 50.09
C SER A 1031 -18.29 -15.04 49.82
N GLY A 1032 -19.05 -14.27 50.62
CA GLY A 1032 -20.46 -13.99 50.34
C GLY A 1032 -21.32 -13.75 51.57
N THR A 1033 -22.63 -13.68 51.36
CA THR A 1033 -23.65 -13.47 52.40
C THR A 1033 -24.77 -14.49 52.28
N GLY A 1034 -25.48 -14.76 53.37
CA GLY A 1034 -26.70 -15.56 53.36
C GLY A 1034 -27.69 -15.06 54.39
N ARG A 1035 -28.95 -15.43 54.19
CA ARG A 1035 -30.06 -15.11 55.08
C ARG A 1035 -31.02 -16.29 55.17
N SER A 1036 -31.76 -16.37 56.26
CA SER A 1036 -32.86 -17.34 56.36
C SER A 1036 -34.06 -16.79 57.10
N ASP A 1037 -35.24 -17.23 56.68
CA ASP A 1037 -36.48 -17.04 57.42
C ASP A 1037 -36.74 -18.30 58.25
N LEU A 1038 -36.91 -18.16 59.56
CA LEU A 1038 -36.96 -19.29 60.50
C LEU A 1038 -38.34 -19.46 61.15
N PHE A 1039 -38.75 -20.71 61.29
CA PHE A 1039 -39.86 -21.15 62.12
C PHE A 1039 -39.37 -22.20 63.10
N GLN A 1040 -39.70 -22.05 64.38
CA GLN A 1040 -39.31 -22.99 65.42
C GLN A 1040 -40.52 -23.37 66.26
N ALA A 1041 -40.60 -24.63 66.66
CA ALA A 1041 -41.62 -25.16 67.55
C ALA A 1041 -40.97 -26.08 68.56
N GLY A 1042 -41.34 -25.95 69.83
CA GLY A 1042 -40.75 -26.79 70.87
C GLY A 1042 -41.67 -27.00 72.06
N ALA A 1043 -41.34 -28.03 72.82
CA ALA A 1043 -42.00 -28.37 74.06
C ALA A 1043 -40.95 -28.57 75.16
N PHE A 1044 -41.31 -28.18 76.38
CA PHE A 1044 -40.43 -28.29 77.54
C PHE A 1044 -41.19 -28.76 78.76
N ILE A 1045 -40.46 -29.39 79.67
CA ILE A 1045 -40.94 -29.81 80.99
C ILE A 1045 -39.90 -29.42 82.04
N ARG A 1046 -40.38 -29.02 83.21
CA ARG A 1046 -39.53 -28.79 84.38
C ARG A 1046 -40.17 -29.39 85.61
N HIS A 1047 -39.34 -30.05 86.42
CA HIS A 1047 -39.72 -30.68 87.66
C HIS A 1047 -38.78 -30.21 88.78
N THR A 1048 -39.34 -29.81 89.93
CA THR A 1048 -38.57 -29.38 91.10
C THR A 1048 -38.75 -30.37 92.25
N VAL A 1049 -37.64 -30.71 92.93
CA VAL A 1049 -37.63 -31.65 94.07
C VAL A 1049 -36.79 -31.01 95.19
N GLY A 1050 -37.46 -30.34 96.13
CA GLY A 1050 -36.77 -29.54 97.14
C GLY A 1050 -35.95 -28.43 96.50
N ALA A 1051 -34.65 -28.40 96.78
CA ALA A 1051 -33.70 -27.45 96.20
C ALA A 1051 -33.13 -27.89 94.83
N ALA A 1052 -33.43 -29.11 94.38
CA ALA A 1052 -33.00 -29.64 93.09
C ALA A 1052 -34.05 -29.37 92.00
N TYR A 1053 -33.61 -29.22 90.76
CA TYR A 1053 -34.51 -29.22 89.61
C TYR A 1053 -33.95 -30.03 88.44
N PHE A 1054 -34.88 -30.50 87.63
CA PHE A 1054 -34.64 -31.11 86.33
C PHE A 1054 -35.45 -30.39 85.27
N SER A 1055 -34.86 -30.12 84.12
CA SER A 1055 -35.56 -29.59 82.95
C SER A 1055 -35.15 -30.31 81.69
N GLY A 1056 -36.11 -30.49 80.80
CA GLY A 1056 -35.91 -31.09 79.49
C GLY A 1056 -36.71 -30.37 78.43
N ALA A 1057 -36.16 -30.24 77.23
CA ALA A 1057 -36.84 -29.63 76.11
C ALA A 1057 -36.44 -30.26 74.77
N LEU A 1058 -37.37 -30.24 73.83
CA LEU A 1058 -37.20 -30.65 72.44
C LEU A 1058 -37.72 -29.55 71.53
N ALA A 1059 -36.99 -29.27 70.46
CA ALA A 1059 -37.33 -28.27 69.46
C ALA A 1059 -37.13 -28.81 68.05
N TYR A 1060 -38.05 -28.44 67.17
CA TYR A 1060 -37.92 -28.55 65.72
C TYR A 1060 -37.78 -27.13 65.14
N GLY A 1061 -36.90 -26.99 64.16
CA GLY A 1061 -36.70 -25.79 63.38
C GLY A 1061 -36.83 -26.08 61.89
N TRP A 1062 -37.53 -25.20 61.18
CA TRP A 1062 -37.56 -25.14 59.73
C TRP A 1062 -37.04 -23.78 59.28
N GLN A 1063 -36.31 -23.75 58.18
CA GLN A 1063 -35.80 -22.49 57.61
C GLN A 1063 -35.71 -22.54 56.10
N ASP A 1064 -36.08 -21.43 55.47
CA ASP A 1064 -35.85 -21.15 54.06
C ASP A 1064 -34.60 -20.28 53.94
N ILE A 1065 -33.56 -20.77 53.27
CA ILE A 1065 -32.22 -20.17 53.23
C ILE A 1065 -31.94 -19.68 51.82
N THR A 1066 -31.48 -18.43 51.72
CA THR A 1066 -30.88 -17.86 50.51
C THR A 1066 -29.41 -17.56 50.76
N THR A 1067 -28.52 -18.03 49.89
CA THR A 1067 -27.09 -17.62 49.88
C THR A 1067 -26.76 -16.89 48.60
N ASP A 1068 -25.92 -15.86 48.70
CA ASP A 1068 -25.44 -15.03 47.60
C ASP A 1068 -23.92 -14.87 47.68
N ARG A 1069 -23.21 -15.14 46.57
CA ARG A 1069 -21.79 -14.82 46.43
C ARG A 1069 -21.46 -14.20 45.09
N THR A 1070 -20.43 -13.36 45.08
CA THR A 1070 -19.90 -12.75 43.85
C THR A 1070 -18.56 -13.39 43.49
N VAL A 1071 -18.41 -13.81 42.24
CA VAL A 1071 -17.18 -14.37 41.68
C VAL A 1071 -16.66 -13.43 40.61
N THR A 1072 -15.44 -12.94 40.77
CA THR A 1072 -14.84 -11.91 39.89
C THR A 1072 -13.76 -12.45 38.95
N ILE A 1073 -13.75 -13.77 38.70
CA ILE A 1073 -12.66 -14.48 38.01
C ILE A 1073 -12.69 -14.20 36.50
N ALA A 1074 -13.87 -14.17 35.90
CA ALA A 1074 -14.06 -14.04 34.46
C ALA A 1074 -15.26 -13.13 34.15
N GLY A 1075 -15.21 -11.90 34.68
CA GLY A 1075 -16.35 -11.00 34.76
C GLY A 1075 -16.84 -10.88 36.20
N VAL A 1076 -18.10 -10.51 36.39
CA VAL A 1076 -18.74 -10.44 37.71
C VAL A 1076 -19.95 -11.36 37.67
N ASP A 1077 -19.78 -12.58 38.20
CA ASP A 1077 -20.85 -13.56 38.32
C ASP A 1077 -21.47 -13.43 39.72
N GLN A 1078 -22.79 -13.26 39.82
CA GLN A 1078 -23.53 -13.32 41.08
C GLN A 1078 -24.26 -14.65 41.16
N LEU A 1079 -23.84 -15.50 42.09
CA LEU A 1079 -24.33 -16.86 42.25
C LEU A 1079 -25.20 -16.94 43.49
N ARG A 1080 -26.43 -17.44 43.33
CA ARG A 1080 -27.44 -17.60 44.38
C ARG A 1080 -27.87 -19.04 44.54
N ALA A 1081 -28.07 -19.51 45.76
CA ALA A 1081 -28.81 -20.74 46.03
C ALA A 1081 -29.97 -20.48 46.99
N GLU A 1082 -31.09 -21.15 46.77
CA GLU A 1082 -32.28 -21.12 47.63
C GLU A 1082 -32.65 -22.56 48.00
N PHE A 1083 -32.79 -22.84 49.31
CA PHE A 1083 -33.06 -24.18 49.80
C PHE A 1083 -33.68 -24.19 51.20
N ASN A 1084 -34.44 -25.25 51.48
CA ASN A 1084 -35.13 -25.43 52.76
C ASN A 1084 -34.39 -26.44 53.63
N ALA A 1085 -34.07 -26.09 54.86
CA ALA A 1085 -33.36 -26.96 55.77
C ALA A 1085 -34.11 -27.16 57.10
N ASN A 1086 -33.80 -28.27 57.78
CA ASN A 1086 -34.48 -28.67 59.01
C ASN A 1086 -33.47 -28.80 60.15
N ALA A 1087 -33.89 -28.51 61.37
CA ALA A 1087 -33.08 -28.70 62.55
C ALA A 1087 -33.88 -29.34 63.69
N PHE A 1088 -33.22 -30.18 64.47
CA PHE A 1088 -33.76 -30.79 65.68
C PHE A 1088 -32.82 -30.52 66.83
N SER A 1089 -33.33 -30.03 67.95
CA SER A 1089 -32.52 -29.79 69.14
C SER A 1089 -33.16 -30.39 70.38
N GLY A 1090 -32.34 -30.91 71.28
CA GLY A 1090 -32.78 -31.41 72.56
C GLY A 1090 -31.83 -30.95 73.66
N ARG A 1091 -32.38 -30.51 74.79
CA ARG A 1091 -31.61 -30.09 75.97
C ARG A 1091 -32.14 -30.77 77.21
N VAL A 1092 -31.23 -31.21 78.07
CA VAL A 1092 -31.51 -31.71 79.41
C VAL A 1092 -30.59 -31.00 80.39
N GLU A 1093 -31.14 -30.48 81.47
CA GLU A 1093 -30.39 -29.74 82.49
C GLU A 1093 -30.85 -30.15 83.90
N GLY A 1094 -29.88 -30.33 84.79
CA GLY A 1094 -30.11 -30.53 86.21
C GLY A 1094 -29.29 -29.56 87.06
N GLY A 1095 -29.88 -29.03 88.13
CA GLY A 1095 -29.19 -28.12 89.04
C GLY A 1095 -29.68 -28.24 90.48
N TYR A 1096 -28.87 -27.75 91.41
CA TYR A 1096 -29.17 -27.76 92.85
C TYR A 1096 -28.91 -26.40 93.46
N ARG A 1097 -29.92 -25.78 94.06
CA ARG A 1097 -29.83 -24.41 94.58
C ARG A 1097 -29.47 -24.36 96.07
N PHE A 1098 -28.44 -23.60 96.40
CA PHE A 1098 -28.04 -23.29 97.77
C PHE A 1098 -28.41 -21.85 98.11
N VAL A 1099 -29.03 -21.62 99.27
CA VAL A 1099 -29.19 -20.27 99.83
C VAL A 1099 -28.04 -20.02 100.78
N SER A 1100 -27.31 -18.91 100.62
CA SER A 1100 -26.21 -18.52 101.51
C SER A 1100 -26.67 -17.40 102.48
N PRO A 1101 -26.99 -17.73 103.75
CA PRO A 1101 -27.41 -16.72 104.73
C PRO A 1101 -26.31 -15.70 105.06
N TRP A 1102 -25.04 -16.11 104.95
CA TRP A 1102 -23.86 -15.30 105.29
C TRP A 1102 -23.44 -14.31 104.18
N MET A 1103 -24.01 -14.43 102.97
CA MET A 1103 -23.81 -13.49 101.85
C MET A 1103 -25.05 -12.62 101.58
N GLY A 1104 -25.83 -12.33 102.62
CA GLY A 1104 -27.05 -11.52 102.51
C GLY A 1104 -28.14 -12.16 101.66
N GLY A 1105 -28.28 -13.49 101.72
CA GLY A 1105 -29.39 -14.25 101.12
C GLY A 1105 -29.27 -14.55 99.62
N ILE A 1106 -28.06 -14.46 99.05
CA ILE A 1106 -27.82 -14.82 97.63
C ILE A 1106 -28.03 -16.33 97.41
N GLY A 1107 -28.75 -16.68 96.35
CA GLY A 1107 -28.87 -18.04 95.83
C GLY A 1107 -27.69 -18.39 94.93
N ILE A 1108 -27.14 -19.60 95.05
CA ILE A 1108 -26.08 -20.15 94.21
C ILE A 1108 -26.55 -21.52 93.70
N THR A 1109 -26.55 -21.71 92.38
CA THR A 1109 -27.07 -22.91 91.72
C THR A 1109 -26.02 -23.46 90.75
N PRO A 1110 -25.15 -24.40 91.18
CA PRO A 1110 -24.43 -25.24 90.24
C PRO A 1110 -25.39 -26.06 89.39
N TYR A 1111 -25.08 -26.20 88.11
CA TYR A 1111 -25.86 -27.00 87.17
C TYR A 1111 -24.96 -27.65 86.12
N ALA A 1112 -25.50 -28.71 85.53
CA ALA A 1112 -24.94 -29.38 84.36
C ALA A 1112 -26.04 -29.54 83.32
N ALA A 1113 -25.71 -29.26 82.06
CA ALA A 1113 -26.60 -29.49 80.93
C ALA A 1113 -25.91 -30.27 79.82
N GLY A 1114 -26.70 -31.12 79.16
CA GLY A 1114 -26.36 -31.73 77.89
C GLY A 1114 -27.34 -31.24 76.84
N GLN A 1115 -26.83 -30.87 75.68
CA GLN A 1115 -27.60 -30.44 74.53
C GLN A 1115 -27.09 -31.12 73.28
N PHE A 1116 -27.96 -31.36 72.31
CA PHE A 1116 -27.53 -31.65 70.95
C PHE A 1116 -28.39 -30.85 69.99
N THR A 1117 -27.80 -30.48 68.87
CA THR A 1117 -28.54 -29.97 67.73
C THR A 1117 -28.11 -30.72 66.49
N THR A 1118 -29.07 -31.26 65.75
CA THR A 1118 -28.89 -31.87 64.43
C THR A 1118 -29.44 -30.93 63.37
N PHE A 1119 -28.65 -30.69 62.33
CA PHE A 1119 -29.00 -29.87 61.18
C PHE A 1119 -29.00 -30.73 59.91
N ASP A 1120 -30.16 -30.86 59.28
CA ASP A 1120 -30.37 -31.61 58.05
C ASP A 1120 -30.42 -30.66 56.85
N LEU A 1121 -29.31 -30.61 56.11
CA LEU A 1121 -29.13 -29.81 54.91
C LEU A 1121 -29.47 -30.66 53.67
N PRO A 1122 -30.41 -30.22 52.81
CA PRO A 1122 -30.69 -30.92 51.55
C PRO A 1122 -29.53 -30.75 50.56
N ALA A 1123 -29.58 -31.49 49.46
CA ALA A 1123 -28.75 -31.14 48.30
C ALA A 1123 -29.29 -29.86 47.66
N TYR A 1124 -28.41 -28.94 47.29
CA TYR A 1124 -28.78 -27.68 46.63
C TYR A 1124 -27.70 -27.26 45.64
N ALA A 1125 -28.02 -26.33 44.75
CA ALA A 1125 -27.11 -25.84 43.73
C ALA A 1125 -27.28 -24.34 43.53
N GLU A 1126 -26.16 -23.68 43.22
CA GLU A 1126 -26.14 -22.26 42.88
C GLU A 1126 -26.67 -22.01 41.47
N GLN A 1127 -27.19 -20.82 41.22
CA GLN A 1127 -27.60 -20.33 39.91
C GLN A 1127 -27.12 -18.90 39.75
N ALA A 1128 -26.61 -18.55 38.58
CA ALA A 1128 -26.21 -17.20 38.23
C ALA A 1128 -27.45 -16.31 38.06
N ILE A 1129 -27.54 -15.28 38.88
CA ILE A 1129 -28.55 -14.21 38.77
C ILE A 1129 -28.08 -13.17 37.74
N THR A 1130 -26.77 -12.91 37.71
CA THR A 1130 -26.09 -12.11 36.69
C THR A 1130 -24.75 -12.76 36.36
N GLY A 1131 -24.33 -12.75 35.09
CA GLY A 1131 -23.11 -13.45 34.65
C GLY A 1131 -23.38 -14.89 34.22
N ALA A 1132 -22.38 -15.77 34.33
CA ALA A 1132 -22.44 -17.15 33.88
C ALA A 1132 -22.32 -18.17 35.03
N ASN A 1133 -22.86 -19.37 34.82
CA ASN A 1133 -22.76 -20.49 35.77
C ASN A 1133 -21.38 -21.16 35.81
N THR A 1134 -20.35 -20.58 35.20
CA THR A 1134 -19.01 -21.20 35.03
C THR A 1134 -18.45 -21.73 36.33
N PHE A 1135 -18.55 -20.94 37.41
CA PHE A 1135 -18.06 -21.29 38.75
C PHE A 1135 -19.17 -21.67 39.73
N ALA A 1136 -20.39 -21.92 39.25
CA ALA A 1136 -21.50 -22.35 40.09
C ALA A 1136 -21.26 -23.74 40.66
N LEU A 1137 -21.55 -23.91 41.95
CA LEU A 1137 -21.32 -25.15 42.69
C LEU A 1137 -22.64 -25.84 43.03
N ALA A 1138 -22.62 -27.16 43.03
CA ALA A 1138 -23.63 -28.01 43.63
C ALA A 1138 -23.07 -28.59 44.93
N TYR A 1139 -23.92 -28.64 45.95
CA TYR A 1139 -23.58 -29.12 47.28
C TYR A 1139 -24.41 -30.36 47.61
N GLY A 1140 -23.73 -31.39 48.10
CA GLY A 1140 -24.39 -32.64 48.50
C GLY A 1140 -25.21 -32.47 49.79
N ALA A 1141 -26.29 -33.25 49.91
CA ALA A 1141 -27.05 -33.32 51.17
C ALA A 1141 -26.14 -33.76 52.33
N LYS A 1142 -26.30 -33.14 53.50
CA LYS A 1142 -25.47 -33.42 54.67
C LYS A 1142 -26.28 -33.21 55.95
N SER A 1143 -26.22 -34.18 56.86
CA SER A 1143 -26.71 -34.03 58.23
C SER A 1143 -25.53 -33.82 59.17
N VAL A 1144 -25.58 -32.79 60.02
CA VAL A 1144 -24.53 -32.46 60.99
C VAL A 1144 -25.14 -32.40 62.38
N THR A 1145 -24.58 -33.15 63.32
CA THR A 1145 -24.98 -33.10 64.73
C THR A 1145 -23.83 -32.54 65.55
N ASP A 1146 -24.14 -31.56 66.39
CA ASP A 1146 -23.22 -30.99 67.39
C ASP A 1146 -23.75 -31.26 68.80
N PRO A 1147 -23.17 -32.24 69.51
CA PRO A 1147 -23.38 -32.41 70.94
C PRO A 1147 -22.63 -31.33 71.72
N ARG A 1148 -23.29 -30.74 72.72
CA ARG A 1148 -22.74 -29.72 73.61
C ARG A 1148 -22.95 -30.08 75.07
N SER A 1149 -21.92 -29.90 75.88
CA SER A 1149 -21.99 -30.04 77.35
C SER A 1149 -21.74 -28.69 78.02
N GLU A 1150 -22.45 -28.43 79.12
CA GLU A 1150 -22.38 -27.16 79.85
C GLU A 1150 -22.27 -27.44 81.35
N LEU A 1151 -21.25 -26.88 82.00
CA LEU A 1151 -21.06 -26.95 83.45
C LEU A 1151 -20.93 -25.53 83.99
N GLY A 1152 -21.86 -25.12 84.84
CA GLY A 1152 -21.90 -23.73 85.28
C GLY A 1152 -22.45 -23.50 86.66
N ILE A 1153 -22.35 -22.25 87.09
CA ILE A 1153 -22.89 -21.74 88.35
C ILE A 1153 -23.74 -20.52 88.05
N ARG A 1154 -24.95 -20.49 88.62
CA ARG A 1154 -25.87 -19.35 88.55
C ARG A 1154 -26.05 -18.73 89.92
N THR A 1155 -26.27 -17.42 89.97
CA THR A 1155 -26.57 -16.68 91.19
C THR A 1155 -27.85 -15.89 91.03
N ASP A 1156 -28.61 -15.74 92.12
CA ASP A 1156 -29.85 -14.95 92.12
C ASP A 1156 -30.03 -14.20 93.45
N LYS A 1157 -30.61 -12.99 93.38
CA LYS A 1157 -31.02 -12.21 94.56
C LYS A 1157 -32.30 -11.43 94.26
N SER A 1158 -33.30 -11.63 95.10
CA SER A 1158 -34.60 -10.94 95.03
C SER A 1158 -34.66 -9.75 95.97
N PHE A 1159 -35.26 -8.65 95.51
CA PHE A 1159 -35.48 -7.41 96.25
C PHE A 1159 -36.99 -7.12 96.26
N ALA A 1160 -37.57 -6.99 97.46
CA ALA A 1160 -38.96 -6.60 97.61
C ALA A 1160 -39.16 -5.12 97.22
N MET A 1161 -40.22 -4.83 96.46
CA MET A 1161 -40.60 -3.50 96.01
C MET A 1161 -42.08 -3.23 96.34
N PRO A 1162 -42.54 -1.96 96.42
CA PRO A 1162 -43.92 -1.64 96.80
C PRO A 1162 -45.02 -2.30 95.96
N ASP A 1163 -44.71 -2.62 94.70
CA ASP A 1163 -45.63 -3.15 93.69
C ASP A 1163 -45.24 -4.56 93.18
N GLY A 1164 -44.22 -5.21 93.77
CA GLY A 1164 -43.72 -6.50 93.30
C GLY A 1164 -42.33 -6.93 93.81
N ILE A 1165 -41.65 -7.78 93.04
CA ILE A 1165 -40.29 -8.28 93.34
C ILE A 1165 -39.38 -8.01 92.14
N LEU A 1166 -38.18 -7.47 92.37
CA LEU A 1166 -37.11 -7.42 91.37
C LEU A 1166 -36.07 -8.50 91.70
N THR A 1167 -35.73 -9.35 90.74
CA THR A 1167 -34.70 -10.37 90.88
C THR A 1167 -33.54 -10.07 89.94
N LEU A 1168 -32.33 -9.97 90.49
CA LEU A 1168 -31.10 -9.86 89.72
C LEU A 1168 -30.37 -11.19 89.71
N ARG A 1169 -29.82 -11.57 88.56
CA ARG A 1169 -29.21 -12.88 88.36
C ARG A 1169 -27.94 -12.78 87.51
N GLY A 1170 -26.99 -13.67 87.79
CA GLY A 1170 -25.75 -13.81 87.04
C GLY A 1170 -25.39 -15.27 86.82
N GLY A 1171 -24.65 -15.58 85.76
CA GLY A 1171 -24.23 -16.95 85.44
C GLY A 1171 -22.87 -16.98 84.77
N VAL A 1172 -22.09 -18.02 85.05
CA VAL A 1172 -20.87 -18.36 84.32
C VAL A 1172 -20.85 -19.88 84.11
N ALA A 1173 -20.50 -20.33 82.91
CA ALA A 1173 -20.37 -21.73 82.57
C ALA A 1173 -19.19 -21.99 81.63
N TRP A 1174 -18.60 -23.18 81.74
CA TRP A 1174 -17.76 -23.75 80.70
C TRP A 1174 -18.63 -24.59 79.78
N THR A 1175 -18.43 -24.42 78.49
CA THR A 1175 -19.15 -25.13 77.44
C THR A 1175 -18.17 -25.87 76.54
N HIS A 1176 -18.51 -27.12 76.20
CA HIS A 1176 -17.72 -27.97 75.33
C HIS A 1176 -18.55 -28.49 74.16
N ASP A 1177 -18.15 -28.12 72.94
CA ASP A 1177 -18.74 -28.56 71.68
C ASP A 1177 -17.89 -29.68 71.05
N PHE A 1178 -18.51 -30.82 70.79
CA PHE A 1178 -17.81 -32.04 70.35
C PHE A 1178 -17.58 -32.07 68.82
N ASN A 1179 -18.29 -31.25 68.06
CA ASN A 1179 -18.13 -31.16 66.61
C ASN A 1179 -18.17 -29.70 66.15
N PRO A 1180 -17.11 -28.91 66.40
CA PRO A 1180 -17.08 -27.49 66.05
C PRO A 1180 -16.73 -27.22 64.57
N ASP A 1181 -16.30 -28.25 63.84
CA ASP A 1181 -15.84 -28.11 62.45
C ASP A 1181 -17.02 -27.87 61.49
N ARG A 1182 -16.81 -27.01 60.50
CA ARG A 1182 -17.80 -26.71 59.46
C ARG A 1182 -17.20 -27.02 58.10
N SER A 1183 -17.77 -28.01 57.42
CA SER A 1183 -17.34 -28.39 56.08
C SER A 1183 -18.53 -28.82 55.23
N ILE A 1184 -18.38 -28.75 53.91
CA ILE A 1184 -19.36 -29.25 52.95
C ILE A 1184 -18.68 -29.74 51.68
N GLY A 1185 -19.23 -30.78 51.06
CA GLY A 1185 -18.77 -31.25 49.76
C GLY A 1185 -19.37 -30.39 48.65
N ALA A 1186 -18.52 -29.87 47.77
CA ALA A 1186 -18.89 -29.05 46.63
C ALA A 1186 -18.44 -29.72 45.32
N THR A 1187 -19.19 -29.49 44.25
CA THR A 1187 -18.87 -29.94 42.89
C THR A 1187 -19.15 -28.82 41.92
N PHE A 1188 -18.23 -28.52 41.01
CA PHE A 1188 -18.50 -27.59 39.90
C PHE A 1188 -19.61 -28.13 39.01
N GLN A 1189 -20.68 -27.37 38.81
CA GLN A 1189 -21.81 -27.77 37.98
C GLN A 1189 -21.43 -27.93 36.51
N THR A 1190 -20.48 -27.11 36.03
CA THR A 1190 -19.97 -27.15 34.66
C THR A 1190 -18.90 -28.21 34.45
N LEU A 1191 -18.37 -28.81 35.53
CA LEU A 1191 -17.37 -29.89 35.49
C LEU A 1191 -17.83 -31.06 36.38
N PRO A 1192 -18.87 -31.82 35.99
CA PRO A 1192 -19.37 -32.94 36.78
C PRO A 1192 -18.24 -33.96 37.05
N GLY A 1193 -17.84 -34.12 38.32
CA GLY A 1193 -16.71 -34.96 38.74
C GLY A 1193 -15.53 -34.19 39.34
N ALA A 1194 -15.47 -32.86 39.17
CA ALA A 1194 -14.54 -31.99 39.88
C ALA A 1194 -15.09 -31.66 41.28
N SER A 1195 -15.09 -32.66 42.16
CA SER A 1195 -15.60 -32.54 43.54
C SER A 1195 -14.48 -32.30 44.54
N PHE A 1196 -14.76 -31.48 45.55
CA PHE A 1196 -13.82 -31.15 46.62
C PHE A 1196 -14.56 -30.85 47.92
N VAL A 1197 -13.82 -30.77 49.03
CA VAL A 1197 -14.36 -30.35 50.32
C VAL A 1197 -13.92 -28.92 50.59
N VAL A 1198 -14.88 -28.06 50.95
CA VAL A 1198 -14.61 -26.72 51.45
C VAL A 1198 -14.81 -26.68 52.97
N ASN A 1199 -13.85 -26.09 53.67
CA ASN A 1199 -13.85 -25.93 55.11
C ASN A 1199 -14.10 -24.46 55.47
N GLY A 1200 -15.00 -24.22 56.41
CA GLY A 1200 -15.33 -22.88 56.93
C GLY A 1200 -14.60 -22.57 58.23
N ALA A 1201 -14.90 -21.41 58.82
CA ALA A 1201 -14.41 -21.07 60.16
C ALA A 1201 -15.01 -22.02 61.21
N ALA A 1202 -14.13 -22.69 61.96
CA ALA A 1202 -14.51 -23.59 63.05
C ALA A 1202 -14.47 -22.86 64.38
N GLN A 1203 -15.43 -23.15 65.25
CA GLN A 1203 -15.37 -22.66 66.63
C GLN A 1203 -14.27 -23.40 67.41
N ALA A 1204 -13.92 -22.87 68.59
CA ALA A 1204 -13.16 -23.67 69.55
C ALA A 1204 -14.08 -24.72 70.17
N SER A 1205 -13.56 -25.92 70.44
CA SER A 1205 -14.30 -26.92 71.23
C SER A 1205 -14.63 -26.44 72.63
N ASP A 1206 -13.90 -25.46 73.18
CA ASP A 1206 -14.10 -24.95 74.53
C ASP A 1206 -14.41 -23.45 74.51
N SER A 1207 -15.49 -23.06 75.21
CA SER A 1207 -15.89 -21.66 75.38
C SER A 1207 -16.35 -21.35 76.80
N ALA A 1208 -16.34 -20.05 77.15
CA ALA A 1208 -16.86 -19.53 78.40
C ALA A 1208 -18.18 -18.77 78.14
N LEU A 1209 -19.26 -19.24 78.76
CA LEU A 1209 -20.59 -18.63 78.71
C LEU A 1209 -20.82 -17.76 79.95
N VAL A 1210 -21.27 -16.53 79.74
CA VAL A 1210 -21.58 -15.56 80.80
C VAL A 1210 -23.01 -15.06 80.62
N THR A 1211 -23.76 -14.95 81.72
CA THR A 1211 -25.17 -14.50 81.70
C THR A 1211 -25.39 -13.42 82.75
N ALA A 1212 -26.17 -12.40 82.41
CA ALA A 1212 -26.68 -11.40 83.34
C ALA A 1212 -28.17 -11.16 83.07
N SER A 1213 -29.02 -11.19 84.11
CA SER A 1213 -30.47 -11.04 83.95
C SER A 1213 -31.10 -10.20 85.05
N ALA A 1214 -32.13 -9.45 84.69
CA ALA A 1214 -32.97 -8.69 85.61
C ALA A 1214 -34.45 -8.95 85.33
N GLU A 1215 -35.21 -9.31 86.36
CA GLU A 1215 -36.63 -9.67 86.25
C GLU A 1215 -37.48 -8.87 87.25
N LYS A 1216 -38.53 -8.21 86.79
CA LYS A 1216 -39.54 -7.55 87.62
C LYS A 1216 -40.85 -8.32 87.53
N LYS A 1217 -41.37 -8.74 88.68
CA LYS A 1217 -42.66 -9.42 88.83
C LYS A 1217 -43.62 -8.53 89.62
N TRP A 1218 -44.77 -8.21 89.04
CA TRP A 1218 -45.80 -7.40 89.68
C TRP A 1218 -46.82 -8.27 90.39
N LEU A 1219 -47.50 -7.71 91.39
CA LEU A 1219 -48.52 -8.42 92.17
C LEU A 1219 -49.79 -8.78 91.36
N ASN A 1220 -49.96 -8.21 90.17
CA ASN A 1220 -51.13 -8.40 89.30
C ASN A 1220 -51.01 -9.58 88.31
N GLY A 1221 -49.97 -10.42 88.44
CA GLY A 1221 -49.73 -11.57 87.57
C GLY A 1221 -48.84 -11.31 86.35
N TRP A 1222 -48.42 -10.05 86.12
CA TRP A 1222 -47.45 -9.73 85.06
C TRP A 1222 -46.01 -9.90 85.54
N SER A 1223 -45.11 -10.31 84.64
CA SER A 1223 -43.66 -10.18 84.83
C SER A 1223 -42.94 -9.79 83.54
N ALA A 1224 -41.79 -9.12 83.68
CA ALA A 1224 -40.90 -8.77 82.59
C ALA A 1224 -39.45 -9.07 82.99
N ALA A 1225 -38.70 -9.71 82.10
CA ALA A 1225 -37.30 -10.04 82.27
C ALA A 1225 -36.47 -9.58 81.08
N ALA A 1226 -35.23 -9.15 81.35
CA ALA A 1226 -34.22 -8.85 80.34
C ALA A 1226 -32.94 -9.61 80.69
N THR A 1227 -32.41 -10.35 79.73
CA THR A 1227 -31.23 -11.21 79.88
C THR A 1227 -30.21 -10.88 78.78
N PHE A 1228 -28.95 -10.77 79.17
CA PHE A 1228 -27.79 -10.68 78.31
C PHE A 1228 -26.93 -11.93 78.47
N GLU A 1229 -26.48 -12.51 77.37
CA GLU A 1229 -25.62 -13.68 77.30
C GLU A 1229 -24.40 -13.36 76.43
N GLY A 1230 -23.21 -13.78 76.86
CA GLY A 1230 -21.98 -13.66 76.08
C GLY A 1230 -21.23 -14.98 76.09
N GLU A 1231 -20.72 -15.41 74.94
CA GLU A 1231 -19.93 -16.63 74.81
C GLU A 1231 -18.59 -16.32 74.13
N PHE A 1232 -17.49 -16.71 74.77
CA PHE A 1232 -16.14 -16.30 74.41
C PHE A 1232 -15.18 -17.50 74.32
N SER A 1233 -14.37 -17.54 73.27
CA SER A 1233 -13.25 -18.47 73.11
C SER A 1233 -12.03 -17.75 72.50
N ASN A 1234 -10.97 -18.48 72.17
CA ASN A 1234 -9.79 -17.92 71.50
C ASN A 1234 -10.06 -17.50 70.04
N VAL A 1235 -11.16 -17.95 69.42
CA VAL A 1235 -11.51 -17.68 68.02
C VAL A 1235 -12.94 -17.22 67.82
N THR A 1236 -13.76 -17.15 68.88
CA THR A 1236 -15.19 -16.82 68.78
C THR A 1236 -15.62 -15.82 69.85
N ASN A 1237 -16.38 -14.81 69.42
CA ASN A 1237 -17.07 -13.86 70.30
C ASN A 1237 -18.54 -13.82 69.91
N SER A 1238 -19.43 -14.14 70.86
CA SER A 1238 -20.88 -14.10 70.68
C SER A 1238 -21.53 -13.23 71.75
N TYR A 1239 -22.50 -12.43 71.32
CA TYR A 1239 -23.28 -11.53 72.15
C TYR A 1239 -24.75 -11.72 71.86
N ALA A 1240 -25.53 -12.09 72.87
CA ALA A 1240 -26.94 -12.39 72.74
C ALA A 1240 -27.76 -11.67 73.83
N GLY A 1241 -29.02 -11.39 73.51
CA GLY A 1241 -29.98 -10.81 74.43
C GLY A 1241 -31.37 -11.37 74.21
N LYS A 1242 -32.13 -11.49 75.30
CA LYS A 1242 -33.55 -11.87 75.26
C LYS A 1242 -34.35 -11.08 76.29
N GLY A 1243 -35.54 -10.64 75.89
CA GLY A 1243 -36.50 -9.96 76.73
C GLY A 1243 -37.80 -10.72 76.75
N VAL A 1244 -38.36 -11.01 77.93
CA VAL A 1244 -39.57 -11.81 78.08
C VAL A 1244 -40.61 -11.06 78.89
N VAL A 1245 -41.86 -11.07 78.43
CA VAL A 1245 -43.03 -10.60 79.19
C VAL A 1245 -43.99 -11.77 79.37
N ARG A 1246 -44.51 -11.94 80.59
CA ARG A 1246 -45.41 -13.03 80.95
C ARG A 1246 -46.63 -12.51 81.71
N TYR A 1247 -47.75 -13.21 81.53
CA TYR A 1247 -48.95 -13.08 82.34
C TYR A 1247 -49.40 -14.44 82.86
N SER A 1248 -49.55 -14.56 84.18
CA SER A 1248 -50.02 -15.77 84.88
C SER A 1248 -51.44 -15.55 85.44
N PHE A 1249 -52.36 -16.47 85.15
CA PHE A 1249 -53.78 -16.35 85.51
C PHE A 1249 -54.45 -17.67 85.91
#